data_AF-A0A524KCQ3-F1
#
_entry.id   AF-A0A524KCQ3-F1
#
_cell.length_a   1.000
_cell.length_b   1.000
_cell.length_c   1.000
_cell.angle_alpha   90.00
_cell.angle_beta   90.00
_cell.angle_gamma   90.00
#
_symmetry.space_group_name_H-M   'P 1'
#
loop_
_entity.id
_entity.type
_entity.pdbx_description
1 polymer ?
#
loop_
_entity_poly.entity_id
_entity_poly.type
_entity_poly.pdbx_seq_one_letter_code
_entity_poly.pdbx_strand_id
1 'polypeptide(L)'
;TTTNLTVTTGAGTKVEGGRRGMFLINYDGGAVKVIANGDVTGKTSDGIYARNSDNTGTDLTVTTAAGTTVIGGKYGIRARNNGSGVLDITTNGDVTGTNFDGIFARHYSGGPINITVGPASTVTSNSLDPRFAIITLGGATNLTVAGTLNGGGGGAVKFDGSEFNNRLELRPTATINGNVLAGPGTDTLAFGGTGAGTFDLAKIDTSTKMGQFQEFEKFEVDSGEWSFTGDTTAPFTVTGGTVKGTGTFGDLTVNGGTVAPGNSIGTFTVIGAFTLAAGAVYEVEVNAAGQSDKVIVNGTVNLTGATLRVLAANGNYKTSTEYTIIENDGSDAVVGKFSQVTSSLAFLTPTVVYNGGDGNDVVLNLERIFGPGGSPLSFCSVANTSNQCNVAKALDQFPTNNALFLAVLNQTAEGARQAFDALSGEIHATVAGTLADDSRYVREAVLGRLMQANVTGGGNSQVAALAAAGPQVASLDSNAMALGYGGKSLSAPAASPLAFWTQGFGAWGDFNGDGNAATADRDLGGFISGMDANIGGSWRAGLATGASFSNVDVDARYSSADVESYHLGGYLGGMAGSFALRGGGMWAWSDSDTARAVVFPGFFERQTASYDADTGQLFGEVAYPTQMGGIALEPFGGLAFVSVDTGTFRERVGRDIVEGMLPGGGEMRRD
;
A
#
# COMPACT_ATOMS: atom_id res chain seq x y z
N THR A 1 -35.68 37.68 24.14
CA THR A 1 -35.39 36.82 22.97
C THR A 1 -33.89 36.68 22.86
N THR A 2 -33.35 35.50 23.15
CA THR A 2 -31.91 35.25 23.04
C THR A 2 -31.50 35.30 21.58
N THR A 3 -30.58 36.19 21.22
CA THR A 3 -30.17 36.41 19.83
C THR A 3 -28.69 36.08 19.69
N ASN A 4 -28.34 35.17 18.78
CA ASN A 4 -26.93 34.81 18.56
C ASN A 4 -26.19 35.96 17.85
N LEU A 5 -24.93 36.18 18.24
CA LEU A 5 -24.02 37.13 17.59
C LEU A 5 -22.92 36.37 16.86
N THR A 6 -22.84 36.51 15.54
CA THR A 6 -21.78 35.90 14.73
C THR A 6 -21.05 36.96 13.90
N VAL A 7 -19.71 36.94 13.93
CA VAL A 7 -18.87 37.76 13.04
C VAL A 7 -17.84 36.88 12.35
N THR A 8 -17.74 37.02 11.03
CA THR A 8 -16.79 36.31 10.19
C THR A 8 -16.03 37.31 9.33
N THR A 9 -14.69 37.28 9.36
CA THR A 9 -13.85 38.04 8.42
C THR A 9 -13.60 37.23 7.16
N GLY A 10 -13.30 37.90 6.04
CA GLY A 10 -12.95 37.22 4.78
C GLY A 10 -11.49 36.74 4.79
N ALA A 11 -11.19 35.71 4.00
CA ALA A 11 -9.81 35.26 3.81
C ALA A 11 -8.94 36.38 3.22
N GLY A 12 -7.71 36.53 3.71
CA GLY A 12 -6.76 37.55 3.25
C GLY A 12 -7.15 39.01 3.58
N THR A 13 -8.20 39.21 4.38
CA THR A 13 -8.57 40.55 4.86
C THR A 13 -7.71 40.98 6.04
N LYS A 14 -7.66 42.29 6.32
CA LYS A 14 -6.98 42.85 7.48
C LYS A 14 -7.95 43.70 8.31
N VAL A 15 -8.15 43.35 9.57
CA VAL A 15 -8.95 44.11 10.54
C VAL A 15 -8.01 44.79 11.53
N GLU A 16 -7.86 46.11 11.43
CA GLU A 16 -7.07 46.90 12.38
C GLU A 16 -7.94 47.81 13.23
N GLY A 17 -7.77 47.74 14.55
CA GLY A 17 -8.35 48.71 15.48
C GLY A 17 -7.31 49.33 16.40
N GLY A 18 -7.46 50.63 16.66
CA GLY A 18 -6.55 51.39 17.54
C GLY A 18 -6.54 50.88 18.99
N ARG A 19 -7.67 50.33 19.46
CA ARG A 19 -7.77 49.68 20.79
C ARG A 19 -7.89 48.17 20.69
N ARG A 20 -8.89 47.67 19.96
CA ARG A 20 -9.15 46.24 19.75
C ARG A 20 -9.38 45.98 18.27
N GLY A 21 -8.89 44.85 17.76
CA GLY A 21 -9.13 44.46 16.36
C GLY A 21 -10.59 44.07 16.15
N MET A 22 -10.99 42.94 16.73
CA MET A 22 -12.38 42.51 16.82
C MET A 22 -12.90 42.65 18.25
N PHE A 23 -14.05 43.29 18.42
CA PHE A 23 -14.68 43.50 19.72
C PHE A 23 -16.16 43.10 19.67
N LEU A 24 -16.49 41.98 20.29
CA LEU A 24 -17.84 41.43 20.32
C LEU A 24 -18.31 41.31 21.76
N ILE A 25 -19.48 41.90 22.04
CA ILE A 25 -20.24 41.64 23.27
C ILE A 25 -21.69 41.39 22.89
N ASN A 26 -22.25 40.26 23.32
CA ASN A 26 -23.68 40.01 23.24
C ASN A 26 -24.32 40.20 24.62
N TYR A 27 -25.23 41.16 24.77
CA TYR A 27 -25.95 41.45 26.03
C TYR A 27 -27.34 40.81 26.11
N ASP A 28 -27.94 40.40 24.99
CA ASP A 28 -29.36 40.00 24.90
C ASP A 28 -29.59 38.48 25.08
N GLY A 29 -28.55 37.75 25.47
CA GLY A 29 -28.53 36.30 25.63
C GLY A 29 -28.33 35.54 24.30
N GLY A 30 -27.90 34.27 24.37
CA GLY A 30 -27.53 33.44 23.20
C GLY A 30 -26.02 33.29 22.97
N ALA A 31 -25.65 32.65 21.86
CA ALA A 31 -24.27 32.29 21.54
C ALA A 31 -23.48 33.47 20.92
N VAL A 32 -22.16 33.46 21.12
CA VAL A 32 -21.21 34.36 20.44
C VAL A 32 -20.27 33.52 19.59
N LYS A 33 -20.12 33.86 18.31
CA LYS A 33 -19.22 33.18 17.38
C LYS A 33 -18.33 34.16 16.63
N VAL A 34 -17.02 33.96 16.72
CA VAL A 34 -15.99 34.72 16.01
C VAL A 34 -15.26 33.78 15.06
N ILE A 35 -15.20 34.14 13.78
CA ILE A 35 -14.38 33.46 12.78
C ILE A 35 -13.44 34.48 12.14
N ALA A 36 -12.15 34.38 12.44
CA ALA A 36 -11.10 35.20 11.85
C ALA A 36 -10.43 34.45 10.71
N ASN A 37 -10.82 34.72 9.45
CA ASN A 37 -10.16 34.17 8.26
C ASN A 37 -9.07 35.09 7.69
N GLY A 38 -8.95 36.32 8.21
CA GLY A 38 -7.92 37.28 7.87
C GLY A 38 -7.21 37.81 9.12
N ASP A 39 -6.18 38.61 8.93
CA ASP A 39 -5.36 39.15 10.02
C ASP A 39 -6.16 40.12 10.90
N VAL A 40 -5.95 40.03 12.21
CA VAL A 40 -6.65 40.86 13.20
C VAL A 40 -5.65 41.51 14.14
N THR A 41 -5.62 42.85 14.15
CA THR A 41 -4.69 43.63 14.98
C THR A 41 -5.41 44.61 15.88
N GLY A 42 -5.24 44.46 17.20
CA GLY A 42 -5.63 45.45 18.21
C GLY A 42 -4.40 46.15 18.80
N LYS A 43 -4.17 47.42 18.47
CA LYS A 43 -2.88 48.09 18.75
C LYS A 43 -2.54 48.25 20.24
N THR A 44 -3.53 48.51 21.10
CA THR A 44 -3.28 48.81 22.53
C THR A 44 -3.95 47.85 23.52
N SER A 45 -4.81 46.94 23.06
CA SER A 45 -5.51 45.96 23.89
C SER A 45 -5.62 44.61 23.18
N ASP A 46 -6.83 44.14 22.88
CA ASP A 46 -7.06 42.75 22.49
C ASP A 46 -7.05 42.64 20.96
N GLY A 47 -6.40 41.63 20.39
CA GLY A 47 -6.58 41.31 18.96
C GLY A 47 -8.04 40.95 18.72
N ILE A 48 -8.51 39.92 19.42
CA ILE A 48 -9.91 39.53 19.49
C ILE A 48 -10.39 39.61 20.94
N TYR A 49 -11.49 40.33 21.18
CA TYR A 49 -12.24 40.28 22.43
C TYR A 49 -13.66 39.79 22.18
N ALA A 50 -14.05 38.72 22.88
CA ALA A 50 -15.41 38.18 22.83
C ALA A 50 -15.96 38.00 24.25
N ARG A 51 -17.23 38.39 24.44
CA ARG A 51 -17.97 38.18 25.69
C ARG A 51 -19.46 37.95 25.41
N ASN A 52 -20.09 37.01 26.12
CA ASN A 52 -21.55 36.89 26.17
C ASN A 52 -22.12 37.40 27.52
N SER A 53 -23.43 37.58 27.56
CA SER A 53 -24.18 38.16 28.68
C SER A 53 -24.22 37.22 29.86
N ASP A 54 -24.29 37.81 31.06
CA ASP A 54 -24.45 37.07 32.30
C ASP A 54 -25.84 36.41 32.32
N ASN A 55 -25.94 35.17 32.80
CA ASN A 55 -27.18 34.39 33.04
C ASN A 55 -28.06 34.05 31.82
N THR A 56 -27.83 34.61 30.64
CA THR A 56 -28.63 34.34 29.43
C THR A 56 -27.79 33.98 28.20
N GLY A 57 -26.45 34.09 28.28
CA GLY A 57 -25.54 33.60 27.26
C GLY A 57 -25.50 32.07 27.20
N THR A 58 -25.16 31.51 26.04
CA THR A 58 -24.89 30.08 25.87
C THR A 58 -23.41 29.86 25.54
N ASP A 59 -23.08 29.48 24.31
CA ASP A 59 -21.71 29.15 23.90
C ASP A 59 -20.94 30.41 23.47
N LEU A 60 -19.62 30.38 23.62
CA LEU A 60 -18.72 31.37 23.06
C LEU A 60 -17.64 30.63 22.26
N THR A 61 -17.59 30.87 20.95
CA THR A 61 -16.64 30.23 20.05
C THR A 61 -15.74 31.26 19.37
N VAL A 62 -14.44 30.99 19.31
CA VAL A 62 -13.45 31.78 18.55
C VAL A 62 -12.63 30.83 17.67
N THR A 63 -12.62 31.06 16.36
CA THR A 63 -11.84 30.25 15.41
C THR A 63 -10.96 31.15 14.56
N THR A 64 -9.66 30.85 14.47
CA THR A 64 -8.74 31.46 13.50
C THR A 64 -8.41 30.47 12.39
N ALA A 65 -8.39 30.93 11.14
CA ALA A 65 -8.04 30.10 10.00
C ALA A 65 -6.51 29.93 9.85
N ALA A 66 -6.09 28.92 9.09
CA ALA A 66 -4.67 28.74 8.77
C ALA A 66 -4.12 29.96 8.03
N GLY A 67 -2.88 30.33 8.34
CA GLY A 67 -2.21 31.50 7.74
C GLY A 67 -2.73 32.86 8.20
N THR A 68 -3.60 32.91 9.22
CA THR A 68 -4.03 34.18 9.84
C THR A 68 -3.11 34.58 10.98
N THR A 69 -2.97 35.89 11.19
CA THR A 69 -2.22 36.44 12.32
C THR A 69 -3.12 37.30 13.20
N VAL A 70 -3.24 36.94 14.48
CA VAL A 70 -3.98 37.73 15.48
C VAL A 70 -3.00 38.35 16.47
N ILE A 71 -2.93 39.68 16.50
CA ILE A 71 -2.04 40.43 17.39
C ILE A 71 -2.85 41.36 18.27
N GLY A 72 -2.64 41.27 19.59
CA GLY A 72 -3.13 42.27 20.53
C GLY A 72 -2.01 42.87 21.36
N GLY A 73 -2.04 44.20 21.51
CA GLY A 73 -1.13 44.93 22.38
C GLY A 73 -1.15 44.46 23.85
N LYS A 74 -2.23 43.82 24.30
CA LYS A 74 -2.30 43.07 25.56
C LYS A 74 -2.45 41.58 25.27
N TYR A 75 -3.65 41.16 24.90
CA TYR A 75 -4.00 39.76 24.66
C TYR A 75 -4.18 39.50 23.17
N GLY A 76 -3.67 38.40 22.63
CA GLY A 76 -4.00 37.99 21.28
C GLY A 76 -5.50 37.72 21.17
N ILE A 77 -5.99 36.77 21.96
CA ILE A 77 -7.41 36.46 22.12
C ILE A 77 -7.81 36.58 23.59
N ARG A 78 -8.88 37.30 23.88
CA ARG A 78 -9.49 37.38 25.21
C ARG A 78 -10.96 37.03 25.15
N ALA A 79 -11.30 35.81 25.54
CA ALA A 79 -12.67 35.28 25.52
C ALA A 79 -13.23 35.11 26.94
N ARG A 80 -14.45 35.60 27.17
CA ARG A 80 -15.12 35.57 28.47
C ARG A 80 -16.54 35.05 28.34
N ASN A 81 -16.76 33.80 28.75
CA ASN A 81 -18.08 33.20 28.76
C ASN A 81 -18.75 33.40 30.14
N ASN A 82 -19.82 34.19 30.22
CA ASN A 82 -20.71 34.35 31.39
C ASN A 82 -22.04 33.59 31.22
N GLY A 83 -22.17 32.86 30.12
CA GLY A 83 -23.29 31.98 29.82
C GLY A 83 -23.16 30.61 30.49
N SER A 84 -24.07 29.70 30.15
CA SER A 84 -24.07 28.30 30.62
C SER A 84 -23.45 27.30 29.65
N GLY A 85 -23.12 27.73 28.43
CA GLY A 85 -22.62 26.88 27.35
C GLY A 85 -21.10 26.77 27.32
N VAL A 86 -20.54 26.15 26.29
CA VAL A 86 -19.11 25.88 26.17
C VAL A 86 -18.32 27.14 25.78
N LEU A 87 -17.09 27.29 26.28
CA LEU A 87 -16.11 28.24 25.73
C LEU A 87 -15.11 27.50 24.83
N ASP A 88 -15.25 27.62 23.51
CA ASP A 88 -14.37 26.99 22.53
C ASP A 88 -13.44 27.99 21.85
N ILE A 89 -12.15 27.68 21.78
CA ILE A 89 -11.15 28.45 21.03
C ILE A 89 -10.35 27.50 20.14
N THR A 90 -10.37 27.72 18.83
CA THR A 90 -9.54 26.96 17.88
C THR A 90 -8.62 27.92 17.14
N THR A 91 -7.31 27.72 17.24
CA THR A 91 -6.32 28.53 16.54
C THR A 91 -5.61 27.69 15.48
N ASN A 92 -5.82 28.03 14.21
CA ASN A 92 -5.05 27.45 13.10
C ASN A 92 -4.03 28.42 12.52
N GLY A 93 -4.13 29.70 12.88
CA GLY A 93 -3.15 30.75 12.61
C GLY A 93 -2.45 31.23 13.89
N ASP A 94 -1.49 32.13 13.74
CA ASP A 94 -0.68 32.64 14.84
C ASP A 94 -1.45 33.61 15.73
N VAL A 95 -1.24 33.51 17.04
CA VAL A 95 -1.87 34.37 18.05
C VAL A 95 -0.81 34.95 18.97
N THR A 96 -0.72 36.27 19.05
CA THR A 96 0.29 36.96 19.86
C THR A 96 -0.35 37.98 20.80
N GLY A 97 -0.10 37.80 22.10
CA GLY A 97 -0.26 38.84 23.12
C GLY A 97 1.06 39.56 23.36
N THR A 98 1.10 40.88 23.18
CA THR A 98 2.36 41.64 23.31
C THR A 98 2.76 41.88 24.76
N ASN A 99 1.83 42.32 25.61
CA ASN A 99 2.11 42.66 27.01
C ASN A 99 1.44 41.71 28.02
N PHE A 100 0.53 40.85 27.56
CA PHE A 100 -0.21 39.88 28.37
C PHE A 100 -0.21 38.53 27.64
N ASP A 101 -1.15 37.66 28.01
CA ASP A 101 -1.23 36.28 27.55
C ASP A 101 -1.59 36.20 26.05
N GLY A 102 -1.10 35.17 25.36
CA GLY A 102 -1.49 34.91 23.97
C GLY A 102 -2.99 34.69 23.87
N ILE A 103 -3.50 33.76 24.68
CA ILE A 103 -4.92 33.46 24.85
C ILE A 103 -5.27 33.56 26.34
N PHE A 104 -6.29 34.38 26.64
CA PHE A 104 -6.98 34.40 27.93
C PHE A 104 -8.40 33.90 27.74
N ALA A 105 -8.71 32.74 28.31
CA ALA A 105 -10.04 32.14 28.32
C ALA A 105 -10.59 32.13 29.74
N ARG A 106 -11.82 32.59 29.94
CA ARG A 106 -12.47 32.49 31.25
C ARG A 106 -13.93 32.13 31.11
N HIS A 107 -14.33 31.11 31.86
CA HIS A 107 -15.73 30.78 32.10
C HIS A 107 -16.13 31.32 33.48
N TYR A 108 -17.22 32.08 33.59
CA TYR A 108 -17.67 32.65 34.87
C TYR A 108 -18.71 31.79 35.57
N SER A 109 -19.40 30.90 34.84
CA SER A 109 -20.44 30.01 35.38
C SER A 109 -19.98 28.56 35.61
N GLY A 110 -18.67 28.25 35.54
CA GLY A 110 -18.18 26.89 35.77
C GLY A 110 -18.26 25.90 34.61
N GLY A 111 -18.69 26.32 33.42
CA GLY A 111 -18.80 25.47 32.22
C GLY A 111 -17.44 25.13 31.58
N PRO A 112 -17.41 24.16 30.65
CA PRO A 112 -16.18 23.66 30.06
C PRO A 112 -15.50 24.68 29.14
N ILE A 113 -14.17 24.60 29.09
CA ILE A 113 -13.30 25.39 28.21
C ILE A 113 -12.57 24.41 27.29
N ASN A 114 -12.76 24.50 25.98
CA ASN A 114 -11.96 23.72 25.03
C ASN A 114 -11.06 24.65 24.23
N ILE A 115 -9.78 24.30 24.14
CA ILE A 115 -8.81 25.03 23.33
C ILE A 115 -8.08 24.04 22.42
N THR A 116 -8.00 24.35 21.13
CA THR A 116 -7.24 23.57 20.15
C THR A 116 -6.25 24.47 19.43
N VAL A 117 -4.97 24.14 19.53
CA VAL A 117 -3.88 24.81 18.80
C VAL A 117 -3.44 23.90 17.66
N GLY A 118 -3.81 24.26 16.43
CA GLY A 118 -3.52 23.48 15.23
C GLY A 118 -2.02 23.41 14.90
N PRO A 119 -1.59 22.47 14.04
CA PRO A 119 -0.17 22.17 13.80
C PRO A 119 0.64 23.33 13.21
N ALA A 120 -0.02 24.24 12.48
CA ALA A 120 0.60 25.43 11.91
C ALA A 120 0.42 26.70 12.77
N SER A 121 -0.18 26.58 13.96
CA SER A 121 -0.47 27.71 14.84
C SER A 121 0.63 27.90 15.87
N THR A 122 1.11 29.13 16.02
CA THR A 122 1.96 29.55 17.12
C THR A 122 1.21 30.49 18.05
N VAL A 123 1.04 30.11 19.31
CA VAL A 123 0.46 30.97 20.34
C VAL A 123 1.58 31.51 21.23
N THR A 124 1.69 32.84 21.29
CA THR A 124 2.82 33.52 21.94
C THR A 124 2.36 34.58 22.94
N SER A 125 3.01 34.62 24.10
CA SER A 125 3.05 35.79 24.98
C SER A 125 4.45 36.41 24.93
N ASN A 126 4.57 37.64 24.43
CA ASN A 126 5.84 38.38 24.44
C ASN A 126 6.12 39.10 25.78
N SER A 127 5.24 38.93 26.76
CA SER A 127 5.35 39.61 28.04
C SER A 127 6.46 39.01 28.90
N LEU A 128 7.29 39.88 29.49
CA LEU A 128 8.28 39.50 30.50
C LEU A 128 7.68 39.39 31.91
N ASP A 129 6.45 39.89 32.10
CA ASP A 129 5.69 39.67 33.33
C ASP A 129 5.26 38.19 33.43
N PRO A 130 4.80 37.71 34.61
CA PRO A 130 4.32 36.34 34.80
C PRO A 130 3.01 36.06 34.03
N ARG A 131 3.15 35.94 32.70
CA ARG A 131 2.13 35.74 31.68
C ARG A 131 2.42 34.48 30.88
N PHE A 132 1.37 33.94 30.29
CA PHE A 132 1.38 32.64 29.67
C PHE A 132 1.00 32.70 28.20
N ALA A 133 1.43 31.72 27.40
CA ALA A 133 0.88 31.59 26.05
C ALA A 133 -0.65 31.38 26.14
N ILE A 134 -1.09 30.54 27.09
CA ILE A 134 -2.50 30.25 27.35
C ILE A 134 -2.76 30.30 28.86
N ILE A 135 -3.79 31.05 29.26
CA ILE A 135 -4.37 30.98 30.60
C ILE A 135 -5.87 30.71 30.53
N THR A 136 -6.33 29.78 31.37
CA THR A 136 -7.75 29.44 31.53
C THR A 136 -8.20 29.62 32.97
N LEU A 137 -9.46 30.03 33.19
CA LEU A 137 -10.01 30.29 34.53
C LEU A 137 -11.50 29.93 34.60
N GLY A 138 -11.94 29.40 35.74
CA GLY A 138 -13.34 29.26 36.13
C GLY A 138 -14.13 28.15 35.41
N GLY A 139 -13.44 27.13 34.89
CA GLY A 139 -14.05 25.95 34.29
C GLY A 139 -13.02 24.86 33.97
N ALA A 140 -13.47 23.61 33.88
CA ALA A 140 -12.64 22.49 33.47
C ALA A 140 -12.16 22.66 32.03
N THR A 141 -10.86 22.52 31.81
CA THR A 141 -10.23 22.82 30.52
C THR A 141 -9.79 21.56 29.80
N ASN A 142 -10.14 21.44 28.51
CA ASN A 142 -9.54 20.48 27.59
C ASN A 142 -8.70 21.22 26.54
N LEU A 143 -7.38 21.14 26.67
CA LEU A 143 -6.41 21.80 25.79
C LEU A 143 -5.72 20.75 24.91
N THR A 144 -5.93 20.81 23.59
CA THR A 144 -5.20 20.03 22.60
C THR A 144 -4.15 20.91 21.91
N VAL A 145 -2.88 20.48 21.93
CA VAL A 145 -1.79 21.22 21.29
C VAL A 145 -1.15 20.37 20.20
N ALA A 146 -1.19 20.86 18.97
CA ALA A 146 -0.40 20.36 17.84
C ALA A 146 0.62 21.36 17.33
N GLY A 147 0.41 22.65 17.56
CA GLY A 147 1.33 23.71 17.16
C GLY A 147 2.36 24.05 18.24
N THR A 148 2.78 25.31 18.24
CA THR A 148 3.81 25.82 19.17
C THR A 148 3.18 26.75 20.21
N LEU A 149 3.55 26.56 21.48
CA LEU A 149 3.27 27.50 22.56
C LEU A 149 4.56 28.18 23.02
N ASN A 150 4.61 29.50 22.92
CA ASN A 150 5.71 30.32 23.42
C ASN A 150 5.26 31.12 24.64
N GLY A 151 5.68 30.64 25.81
CA GLY A 151 5.38 31.25 27.09
C GLY A 151 6.04 32.61 27.29
N GLY A 152 5.39 33.48 28.08
CA GLY A 152 6.01 34.69 28.61
C GLY A 152 6.81 34.41 29.88
N GLY A 153 7.03 35.42 30.71
CA GLY A 153 7.74 35.28 31.99
C GLY A 153 7.07 34.33 33.00
N GLY A 154 5.83 33.89 32.75
CA GLY A 154 5.10 32.94 33.61
C GLY A 154 5.21 31.48 33.17
N GLY A 155 5.30 31.20 31.86
CA GLY A 155 5.29 29.85 31.31
C GLY A 155 4.44 29.71 30.05
N ALA A 156 4.27 28.49 29.54
CA ALA A 156 3.46 28.23 28.36
C ALA A 156 1.96 28.17 28.70
N VAL A 157 1.58 27.43 29.73
CA VAL A 157 0.17 27.19 30.08
C VAL A 157 -0.04 27.34 31.58
N LYS A 158 -1.15 27.97 31.95
CA LYS A 158 -1.67 27.94 33.31
C LYS A 158 -3.17 27.63 33.29
N PHE A 159 -3.55 26.52 33.90
CA PHE A 159 -4.96 26.24 34.20
C PHE A 159 -5.41 26.98 35.47
N ASP A 160 -6.70 26.88 35.77
CA ASP A 160 -7.28 27.61 36.89
C ASP A 160 -6.63 27.20 38.23
N GLY A 161 -6.62 28.11 39.20
CA GLY A 161 -6.18 27.81 40.56
C GLY A 161 -7.28 27.18 41.43
N SER A 162 -8.39 26.76 40.84
CA SER A 162 -9.55 26.14 41.49
C SER A 162 -9.58 24.64 41.16
N GLU A 163 -10.21 23.82 42.00
CA GLU A 163 -10.30 22.36 41.83
C GLU A 163 -11.14 21.94 40.61
N PHE A 164 -10.54 22.00 39.42
CA PHE A 164 -11.10 21.49 38.18
C PHE A 164 -10.18 20.42 37.61
N ASN A 165 -10.78 19.37 37.03
CA ASN A 165 -9.99 18.34 36.34
C ASN A 165 -9.73 18.81 34.90
N ASN A 166 -8.53 19.31 34.65
CA ASN A 166 -8.10 19.76 33.34
C ASN A 166 -7.38 18.63 32.59
N ARG A 167 -7.38 18.73 31.27
CA ARG A 167 -6.68 17.80 30.38
C ARG A 167 -5.84 18.58 29.38
N LEU A 168 -4.55 18.29 29.35
CA LEU A 168 -3.63 18.73 28.30
C LEU A 168 -3.29 17.53 27.42
N GLU A 169 -3.69 17.55 26.16
CA GLU A 169 -3.27 16.56 25.17
C GLU A 169 -2.23 17.12 24.22
N LEU A 170 -1.05 16.52 24.24
CA LEU A 170 0.01 16.80 23.27
C LEU A 170 -0.19 15.95 22.02
N ARG A 171 -0.03 16.57 20.85
CA ARG A 171 0.07 15.90 19.56
C ARG A 171 1.53 15.77 19.13
N PRO A 172 1.88 14.88 18.19
CA PRO A 172 3.28 14.62 17.82
C PRO A 172 4.10 15.85 17.43
N THR A 173 3.48 16.87 16.83
CA THR A 173 4.14 18.11 16.40
C THR A 173 4.16 19.21 17.46
N ALA A 174 3.61 18.96 18.65
CA ALA A 174 3.50 19.96 19.70
C ALA A 174 4.87 20.42 20.20
N THR A 175 5.07 21.74 20.28
CA THR A 175 6.24 22.34 20.91
C THR A 175 5.81 23.24 22.06
N ILE A 176 6.28 22.95 23.27
CA ILE A 176 5.95 23.72 24.47
C ILE A 176 7.21 24.42 24.97
N ASN A 177 7.26 25.74 24.83
CA ASN A 177 8.35 26.58 25.31
C ASN A 177 7.89 27.32 26.57
N GLY A 178 8.23 26.78 27.74
CA GLY A 178 7.85 27.30 29.05
C GLY A 178 7.09 26.29 29.91
N ASN A 179 6.82 26.66 31.15
CA ASN A 179 6.19 25.77 32.14
C ASN A 179 4.69 25.59 31.87
N VAL A 180 4.18 24.41 32.22
CA VAL A 180 2.76 24.06 32.23
C VAL A 180 2.36 23.80 33.68
N LEU A 181 1.42 24.61 34.18
CA LEU A 181 0.93 24.55 35.54
C LEU A 181 -0.51 24.06 35.54
N ALA A 182 -0.74 22.84 36.00
CA ALA A 182 -2.07 22.25 36.02
C ALA A 182 -2.96 22.78 37.16
N GLY A 183 -2.37 23.20 38.28
CA GLY A 183 -3.12 23.69 39.43
C GLY A 183 -3.69 22.55 40.28
N PRO A 184 -4.68 22.83 41.13
CA PRO A 184 -5.33 21.82 41.96
C PRO A 184 -6.42 21.08 41.19
N GLY A 185 -6.54 19.78 41.42
CA GLY A 185 -7.55 18.96 40.77
C GLY A 185 -7.05 17.52 40.61
N THR A 186 -7.66 16.80 39.69
CA THR A 186 -7.09 15.57 39.13
C THR A 186 -6.84 15.83 37.65
N ASP A 187 -5.66 16.35 37.36
CA ASP A 187 -5.30 16.85 36.03
C ASP A 187 -4.61 15.77 35.19
N THR A 188 -4.96 15.72 33.91
CA THR A 188 -4.46 14.71 32.97
C THR A 188 -3.48 15.34 31.97
N LEU A 189 -2.26 14.77 31.89
CA LEU A 189 -1.36 14.92 30.76
C LEU A 189 -1.54 13.73 29.81
N ALA A 190 -2.09 13.98 28.63
CA ALA A 190 -2.38 12.99 27.62
C ALA A 190 -1.47 13.12 26.39
N PHE A 191 -1.21 11.99 25.75
CA PHE A 191 -0.44 11.89 24.52
C PHE A 191 -1.33 11.24 23.45
N GLY A 192 -1.52 11.92 22.33
CA GLY A 192 -2.46 11.45 21.30
C GLY A 192 -2.20 12.02 19.92
N GLY A 193 -2.93 11.57 18.91
CA GLY A 193 -2.86 12.09 17.53
C GLY A 193 -2.32 11.10 16.52
N THR A 194 -2.24 11.52 15.26
CA THR A 194 -1.69 10.70 14.18
C THR A 194 -0.20 10.98 13.99
N GLY A 195 0.59 9.93 13.77
CA GLY A 195 2.04 10.03 13.54
C GLY A 195 2.87 9.73 14.77
N ALA A 196 4.18 9.97 14.65
CA ALA A 196 5.18 9.67 15.67
C ALA A 196 5.63 10.92 16.43
N GLY A 197 5.50 10.94 17.75
CA GLY A 197 5.96 11.98 18.66
C GLY A 197 7.04 11.48 19.61
N THR A 198 7.80 12.41 20.20
CA THR A 198 8.79 12.12 21.23
C THR A 198 8.51 12.92 22.50
N PHE A 199 8.77 12.33 23.66
CA PHE A 199 8.63 13.02 24.93
C PHE A 199 9.67 12.56 25.95
N ASP A 200 10.22 13.53 26.68
CA ASP A 200 11.17 13.27 27.77
C ASP A 200 10.41 13.26 29.10
N LEU A 201 10.28 12.09 29.71
CA LEU A 201 9.59 11.84 30.97
C LEU A 201 10.18 12.63 32.13
N ALA A 202 11.47 13.00 32.08
CA ALA A 202 12.11 13.83 33.11
C ALA A 202 11.54 15.26 33.17
N LYS A 203 10.75 15.67 32.17
CA LYS A 203 10.02 16.94 32.16
C LYS A 203 8.78 16.93 33.05
N ILE A 204 8.30 15.75 33.43
CA ILE A 204 7.18 15.59 34.37
C ILE A 204 7.72 15.79 35.78
N ASP A 205 7.11 16.71 36.50
CA ASP A 205 7.44 16.98 37.89
C ASP A 205 6.22 16.88 38.79
N THR A 206 6.15 15.75 39.49
CA THR A 206 5.09 15.43 40.45
C THR A 206 5.44 15.86 41.88
N SER A 207 6.62 16.44 42.14
CA SER A 207 7.12 16.59 43.52
C SER A 207 7.80 17.91 43.87
N THR A 208 8.65 18.46 43.00
CA THR A 208 9.49 19.62 43.32
C THR A 208 8.95 20.95 42.78
N LYS A 209 8.03 20.92 41.81
CA LYS A 209 7.51 22.09 41.07
C LYS A 209 8.61 22.94 40.39
N MET A 210 9.70 22.28 40.00
CA MET A 210 10.84 22.84 39.29
C MET A 210 10.94 22.36 37.83
N GLY A 211 10.23 21.29 37.45
CA GLY A 211 10.17 20.77 36.08
C GLY A 211 9.18 21.51 35.17
N GLN A 212 9.10 21.08 33.91
CA GLN A 212 8.30 21.75 32.90
C GLN A 212 6.80 21.51 33.08
N PHE A 213 6.38 20.26 33.33
CA PHE A 213 4.97 19.88 33.53
C PHE A 213 4.73 19.61 35.00
N GLN A 214 3.97 20.47 35.66
CA GLN A 214 3.80 20.48 37.11
C GLN A 214 2.34 20.20 37.47
N GLU A 215 2.14 19.52 38.61
CA GLU A 215 0.81 19.33 39.23
C GLU A 215 -0.16 18.49 38.37
N PHE A 216 0.35 17.51 37.63
CA PHE A 216 -0.47 16.51 36.96
C PHE A 216 -0.53 15.21 37.77
N GLU A 217 -1.73 14.64 37.92
CA GLU A 217 -1.95 13.39 38.66
C GLU A 217 -2.20 12.19 37.75
N LYS A 218 -2.63 12.44 36.50
CA LYS A 218 -2.95 11.39 35.52
C LYS A 218 -2.11 11.53 34.27
N PHE A 219 -1.61 10.40 33.78
CA PHE A 219 -0.79 10.32 32.58
C PHE A 219 -1.35 9.25 31.64
N GLU A 220 -1.69 9.67 30.43
CA GLU A 220 -2.45 8.83 29.49
C GLU A 220 -1.81 8.84 28.11
N VAL A 221 -1.78 7.67 27.45
CA VAL A 221 -1.47 7.55 26.03
C VAL A 221 -2.71 7.03 25.32
N ASP A 222 -3.33 7.88 24.50
CA ASP A 222 -4.62 7.62 23.89
C ASP A 222 -4.52 7.15 22.44
N SER A 223 -3.54 7.66 21.69
CA SER A 223 -3.37 7.36 20.27
C SER A 223 -2.00 7.79 19.74
N GLY A 224 -1.68 7.37 18.51
CA GLY A 224 -0.43 7.70 17.84
C GLY A 224 0.74 6.82 18.29
N GLU A 225 1.93 7.12 17.80
CA GLU A 225 3.17 6.47 18.22
C GLU A 225 3.97 7.46 19.06
N TRP A 226 4.31 7.09 20.30
CA TRP A 226 5.04 7.95 21.22
C TRP A 226 6.30 7.27 21.74
N SER A 227 7.46 7.85 21.41
CA SER A 227 8.76 7.42 21.93
C SER A 227 9.12 8.23 23.18
N PHE A 228 9.24 7.54 24.30
CA PHE A 228 9.56 8.13 25.60
C PHE A 228 11.03 7.90 25.97
N THR A 229 11.66 8.94 26.50
CA THR A 229 13.00 8.90 27.08
C THR A 229 12.98 9.49 28.49
N GLY A 230 14.09 9.38 29.23
CA GLY A 230 14.17 9.91 30.60
C GLY A 230 13.30 9.10 31.58
N ASP A 231 13.22 9.58 32.81
CA ASP A 231 12.67 8.79 33.92
C ASP A 231 11.54 9.54 34.63
N THR A 232 10.50 8.79 35.01
CA THR A 232 9.44 9.26 35.90
C THR A 232 8.97 8.15 36.84
N THR A 233 8.44 8.53 37.99
CA THR A 233 7.75 7.63 38.92
C THR A 233 6.24 7.67 38.75
N ALA A 234 5.73 8.50 37.85
CA ALA A 234 4.30 8.69 37.65
C ALA A 234 3.65 7.45 36.98
N PRO A 235 2.40 7.12 37.34
CA PRO A 235 1.67 6.02 36.73
C PRO A 235 1.10 6.41 35.35
N PHE A 236 1.27 5.54 34.36
CA PHE A 236 0.76 5.71 33.00
C PHE A 236 -0.33 4.70 32.65
N THR A 237 -1.38 5.18 31.98
CA THR A 237 -2.41 4.33 31.37
C THR A 237 -2.38 4.49 29.86
N VAL A 238 -2.22 3.37 29.14
CA VAL A 238 -2.22 3.32 27.68
C VAL A 238 -3.57 2.77 27.23
N THR A 239 -4.44 3.65 26.75
CA THR A 239 -5.80 3.29 26.29
C THR A 239 -5.81 3.00 24.78
N GLY A 240 -4.80 3.48 24.05
CA GLY A 240 -4.59 3.26 22.62
C GLY A 240 -3.20 3.69 22.17
N GLY A 241 -2.95 3.67 20.86
CA GLY A 241 -1.64 4.03 20.30
C GLY A 241 -0.51 3.05 20.63
N THR A 242 0.73 3.50 20.45
CA THR A 242 1.96 2.74 20.70
C THR A 242 2.88 3.50 21.65
N VAL A 243 3.30 2.87 22.73
CA VAL A 243 4.35 3.35 23.64
C VAL A 243 5.65 2.64 23.29
N LYS A 244 6.70 3.43 22.98
CA LYS A 244 8.05 2.95 22.66
C LYS A 244 9.13 3.81 23.32
N GLY A 245 10.39 3.54 23.01
CA GLY A 245 11.54 4.27 23.52
C GLY A 245 12.25 3.55 24.67
N THR A 246 13.06 4.30 25.42
CA THR A 246 13.98 3.75 26.43
C THR A 246 13.78 4.39 27.81
N GLY A 247 12.61 4.96 28.06
CA GLY A 247 12.30 5.66 29.31
C GLY A 247 12.07 4.74 30.51
N THR A 248 12.01 5.33 31.69
CA THR A 248 11.58 4.65 32.92
C THR A 248 10.21 5.17 33.35
N PHE A 249 9.24 4.27 33.51
CA PHE A 249 7.89 4.58 33.98
C PHE A 249 7.69 4.11 35.42
N GLY A 250 6.73 4.72 36.13
CA GLY A 250 6.22 4.21 37.41
C GLY A 250 5.39 2.93 37.21
N ASP A 251 4.10 2.97 37.52
CA ASP A 251 3.17 1.92 37.08
C ASP A 251 2.85 2.11 35.58
N LEU A 252 2.73 1.02 34.84
CA LEU A 252 2.33 1.04 33.43
C LEU A 252 1.19 0.06 33.19
N THR A 253 -0.01 0.58 32.92
CA THR A 253 -1.21 -0.20 32.60
C THR A 253 -1.62 -0.01 31.15
N VAL A 254 -1.72 -1.10 30.39
CA VAL A 254 -2.08 -1.07 28.96
C VAL A 254 -3.44 -1.72 28.76
N ASN A 255 -4.41 -0.95 28.30
CA ASN A 255 -5.82 -1.30 28.17
C ASN A 255 -6.39 -0.86 26.81
N GLY A 256 -5.80 -1.36 25.72
CA GLY A 256 -6.24 -1.07 24.34
C GLY A 256 -5.18 -0.53 23.37
N GLY A 257 -3.93 -0.39 23.81
CA GLY A 257 -2.80 0.04 22.98
C GLY A 257 -1.68 -1.00 22.82
N THR A 258 -0.56 -0.56 22.24
CA THR A 258 0.64 -1.35 21.99
C THR A 258 1.81 -0.85 22.84
N VAL A 259 2.61 -1.77 23.36
CA VAL A 259 3.92 -1.48 23.97
C VAL A 259 5.00 -2.14 23.12
N ALA A 260 5.97 -1.35 22.66
CA ALA A 260 7.07 -1.77 21.79
C ALA A 260 8.38 -1.18 22.32
N PRO A 261 9.15 -1.91 23.16
CA PRO A 261 10.33 -1.34 23.79
C PRO A 261 11.42 -0.89 22.82
N GLY A 262 12.16 0.16 23.17
CA GLY A 262 13.29 0.65 22.38
C GLY A 262 12.93 1.51 21.17
N ASN A 263 13.91 1.69 20.28
CA ASN A 263 13.78 2.30 18.96
C ASN A 263 14.40 1.31 17.95
N SER A 264 13.82 0.11 17.87
CA SER A 264 14.48 -1.15 17.49
C SER A 264 15.45 -1.69 18.54
N ILE A 265 15.71 -3.00 18.46
CA ILE A 265 16.02 -3.88 19.61
C ILE A 265 16.56 -3.13 20.83
N GLY A 266 15.71 -2.92 21.82
CA GLY A 266 16.00 -2.07 22.97
C GLY A 266 15.25 -2.42 24.25
N THR A 267 15.42 -1.58 25.26
CA THR A 267 14.89 -1.82 26.60
C THR A 267 14.33 -0.54 27.20
N PHE A 268 13.20 -0.66 27.90
CA PHE A 268 12.70 0.36 28.81
C PHE A 268 12.33 -0.29 30.16
N THR A 269 12.18 0.55 31.19
CA THR A 269 11.99 0.07 32.57
C THR A 269 10.63 0.50 33.13
N VAL A 270 9.98 -0.38 33.89
CA VAL A 270 8.79 -0.10 34.69
C VAL A 270 9.16 -0.35 36.15
N ILE A 271 9.24 0.69 36.98
CA ILE A 271 9.64 0.54 38.39
C ILE A 271 8.49 0.18 39.32
N GLY A 272 7.26 0.18 38.80
CA GLY A 272 6.05 -0.20 39.51
C GLY A 272 5.37 -1.42 38.90
N ALA A 273 4.05 -1.49 38.99
CA ALA A 273 3.27 -2.58 38.41
C ALA A 273 3.18 -2.46 36.89
N PHE A 274 3.53 -3.55 36.18
CA PHE A 274 3.34 -3.68 34.73
C PHE A 274 2.12 -4.56 34.42
N THR A 275 1.08 -3.97 33.85
CA THR A 275 -0.18 -4.67 33.55
C THR A 275 -0.51 -4.59 32.06
N LEU A 276 -0.64 -5.75 31.42
CA LEU A 276 -1.11 -5.89 30.05
C LEU A 276 -2.52 -6.50 30.04
N ALA A 277 -3.52 -5.68 29.74
CA ALA A 277 -4.93 -6.08 29.74
C ALA A 277 -5.35 -6.78 28.44
N ALA A 278 -6.54 -7.39 28.45
CA ALA A 278 -7.15 -7.90 27.22
C ALA A 278 -7.30 -6.76 26.18
N GLY A 279 -6.90 -7.04 24.94
CA GLY A 279 -6.85 -6.03 23.87
C GLY A 279 -5.56 -5.21 23.81
N ALA A 280 -4.67 -5.32 24.81
CA ALA A 280 -3.31 -4.80 24.70
C ALA A 280 -2.44 -5.69 23.79
N VAL A 281 -1.48 -5.06 23.13
CA VAL A 281 -0.45 -5.74 22.33
C VAL A 281 0.92 -5.46 22.94
N TYR A 282 1.67 -6.52 23.23
CA TYR A 282 3.10 -6.41 23.50
C TYR A 282 3.86 -6.78 22.23
N GLU A 283 4.52 -5.82 21.62
CA GLU A 283 5.30 -5.99 20.40
C GLU A 283 6.78 -6.12 20.75
N VAL A 284 7.43 -7.15 20.19
CA VAL A 284 8.82 -7.47 20.45
C VAL A 284 9.54 -7.71 19.14
N GLU A 285 10.53 -6.87 18.82
CA GLU A 285 11.49 -7.11 17.75
C GLU A 285 12.55 -8.11 18.23
N VAL A 286 12.88 -9.11 17.40
CA VAL A 286 13.92 -10.11 17.69
C VAL A 286 14.81 -10.36 16.49
N ASN A 287 16.03 -10.86 16.73
CA ASN A 287 16.93 -11.23 15.63
C ASN A 287 17.59 -12.60 15.83
N ALA A 288 18.18 -13.12 14.76
CA ALA A 288 18.86 -14.42 14.76
C ALA A 288 20.11 -14.48 15.67
N ALA A 289 20.64 -13.34 16.13
CA ALA A 289 21.75 -13.28 17.06
C ALA A 289 21.34 -13.52 18.52
N GLY A 290 20.03 -13.64 18.81
CA GLY A 290 19.51 -13.82 20.17
C GLY A 290 19.25 -12.50 20.90
N GLN A 291 19.15 -11.38 20.17
CA GLN A 291 18.78 -10.09 20.75
C GLN A 291 17.26 -9.89 20.60
N SER A 292 16.63 -9.26 21.58
CA SER A 292 15.20 -8.93 21.59
C SER A 292 14.93 -7.62 22.27
N ASP A 293 13.78 -7.02 21.96
CA ASP A 293 13.17 -6.05 22.85
C ASP A 293 12.90 -6.67 24.22
N LYS A 294 12.96 -5.81 25.24
CA LYS A 294 12.81 -6.20 26.64
C LYS A 294 12.15 -5.11 27.46
N VAL A 295 11.28 -5.50 28.39
CA VAL A 295 10.86 -4.65 29.51
C VAL A 295 11.48 -5.17 30.80
N ILE A 296 12.15 -4.30 31.55
CA ILE A 296 12.58 -4.60 32.92
C ILE A 296 11.49 -4.12 33.88
N VAL A 297 11.05 -4.97 34.80
CA VAL A 297 9.98 -4.65 35.75
C VAL A 297 10.48 -4.83 37.19
N ASN A 298 10.43 -3.75 37.99
CA ASN A 298 10.77 -3.75 39.42
C ASN A 298 9.52 -3.69 40.31
N GLY A 299 8.54 -4.53 39.98
CA GLY A 299 7.24 -4.63 40.63
C GLY A 299 6.44 -5.76 39.99
N THR A 300 5.12 -5.80 40.23
CA THR A 300 4.33 -6.96 39.79
C THR A 300 4.08 -6.99 38.27
N VAL A 301 4.17 -8.17 37.65
CA VAL A 301 3.81 -8.40 36.25
C VAL A 301 2.45 -9.10 36.11
N ASN A 302 1.47 -8.45 35.49
CA ASN A 302 0.12 -8.97 35.30
C ASN A 302 -0.27 -9.06 33.81
N LEU A 303 -0.45 -10.27 33.29
CA LEU A 303 -0.84 -10.58 31.91
C LEU A 303 -2.29 -11.10 31.87
N THR A 304 -3.25 -10.22 31.63
CA THR A 304 -4.69 -10.55 31.72
C THR A 304 -5.35 -10.77 30.35
N GLY A 305 -4.63 -11.41 29.42
CA GLY A 305 -5.13 -11.79 28.10
C GLY A 305 -4.68 -10.91 26.93
N ALA A 306 -3.57 -10.21 27.07
CA ALA A 306 -2.92 -9.45 26.00
C ALA A 306 -2.40 -10.36 24.85
N THR A 307 -2.11 -9.76 23.70
CA THR A 307 -1.47 -10.43 22.56
C THR A 307 0.03 -10.15 22.52
N LEU A 308 0.86 -11.18 22.38
CA LEU A 308 2.28 -11.03 22.06
C LEU A 308 2.46 -11.05 20.54
N ARG A 309 3.05 -9.98 19.98
CA ARG A 309 3.36 -9.85 18.55
C ARG A 309 4.87 -9.80 18.34
N VAL A 310 5.39 -10.86 17.75
CA VAL A 310 6.83 -11.02 17.51
C VAL A 310 7.18 -10.55 16.10
N LEU A 311 8.02 -9.53 16.02
CA LEU A 311 8.61 -9.03 14.77
C LEU A 311 10.02 -9.59 14.63
N ALA A 312 10.14 -10.75 13.99
CA ALA A 312 11.42 -11.37 13.76
C ALA A 312 12.12 -10.76 12.52
N ALA A 313 13.31 -10.20 12.73
CA ALA A 313 14.17 -9.72 11.66
C ALA A 313 14.69 -10.87 10.80
N ASN A 314 14.98 -10.62 9.53
CA ASN A 314 15.56 -11.62 8.63
C ASN A 314 16.92 -12.10 9.17
N GLY A 315 17.14 -13.41 9.24
CA GLY A 315 18.41 -13.96 9.69
C GLY A 315 18.39 -15.47 9.82
N ASN A 316 19.57 -16.07 10.00
CA ASN A 316 19.67 -17.52 10.16
C ASN A 316 19.42 -17.94 11.62
N TYR A 317 18.15 -18.03 12.02
CA TYR A 317 17.77 -18.47 13.39
C TYR A 317 18.29 -19.87 13.69
N LYS A 318 18.64 -20.16 14.95
CA LYS A 318 18.97 -21.53 15.37
C LYS A 318 17.71 -22.40 15.30
N THR A 319 17.85 -23.71 15.55
CA THR A 319 16.70 -24.63 15.66
C THR A 319 15.72 -24.18 16.73
N SER A 320 16.26 -23.63 17.81
CA SER A 320 15.54 -22.88 18.84
C SER A 320 16.41 -21.69 19.24
N THR A 321 15.84 -20.49 19.28
CA THR A 321 16.47 -19.29 19.82
C THR A 321 15.61 -18.74 20.95
N GLU A 322 16.25 -18.48 22.09
CA GLU A 322 15.61 -18.02 23.32
C GLU A 322 15.82 -16.51 23.52
N TYR A 323 14.79 -15.81 24.02
CA TYR A 323 14.75 -14.37 24.25
C TYR A 323 14.03 -14.04 25.56
N THR A 324 14.69 -13.39 26.52
CA THR A 324 14.02 -12.80 27.70
C THR A 324 13.35 -11.49 27.28
N ILE A 325 12.02 -11.50 27.19
CA ILE A 325 11.22 -10.37 26.71
C ILE A 325 10.61 -9.56 27.86
N ILE A 326 10.41 -10.16 29.03
CA ILE A 326 10.13 -9.42 30.27
C ILE A 326 11.08 -9.97 31.32
N GLU A 327 11.94 -9.10 31.84
CA GLU A 327 12.85 -9.38 32.95
C GLU A 327 12.20 -8.87 34.24
N ASN A 328 11.79 -9.79 35.10
CA ASN A 328 11.11 -9.49 36.35
C ASN A 328 12.12 -9.44 37.51
N ASP A 329 11.75 -8.82 38.64
CA ASP A 329 12.68 -8.49 39.73
C ASP A 329 13.07 -9.66 40.67
N GLY A 330 12.75 -10.90 40.30
CA GLY A 330 12.96 -12.07 41.17
C GLY A 330 12.03 -12.19 42.40
N SER A 331 11.20 -11.21 42.73
CA SER A 331 10.50 -11.13 44.03
C SER A 331 9.07 -11.65 44.00
N ASP A 332 8.38 -11.50 42.88
CA ASP A 332 7.03 -12.03 42.67
C ASP A 332 6.89 -12.81 41.35
N ALA A 333 5.84 -13.64 41.27
CA ALA A 333 5.58 -14.47 40.11
C ALA A 333 4.73 -13.72 39.08
N VAL A 334 5.03 -13.92 37.79
CA VAL A 334 4.18 -13.43 36.69
C VAL A 334 2.77 -14.01 36.82
N VAL A 335 1.78 -13.12 36.87
CA VAL A 335 0.37 -13.50 36.99
C VAL A 335 -0.28 -13.52 35.62
N GLY A 336 -0.87 -14.66 35.23
CA GLY A 336 -1.58 -14.80 33.97
C GLY A 336 -0.68 -15.15 32.77
N LYS A 337 -1.22 -15.01 31.56
CA LYS A 337 -0.56 -15.41 30.29
C LYS A 337 -1.04 -14.54 29.13
N PHE A 338 -0.29 -14.51 28.04
CA PHE A 338 -0.79 -14.01 26.75
C PHE A 338 -1.93 -14.89 26.23
N SER A 339 -2.97 -14.29 25.67
CA SER A 339 -4.10 -15.02 25.07
C SER A 339 -3.75 -15.52 23.67
N GLN A 340 -2.90 -14.78 22.96
CA GLN A 340 -2.45 -15.07 21.61
C GLN A 340 -0.97 -14.70 21.45
N VAL A 341 -0.24 -15.51 20.69
CA VAL A 341 1.14 -15.23 20.28
C VAL A 341 1.20 -15.31 18.75
N THR A 342 1.74 -14.27 18.13
CA THR A 342 1.89 -14.17 16.68
C THR A 342 3.35 -13.91 16.31
N SER A 343 3.77 -14.34 15.12
CA SER A 343 5.08 -14.01 14.56
C SER A 343 4.92 -13.49 13.14
N SER A 344 5.79 -12.56 12.74
CA SER A 344 5.89 -12.08 11.36
C SER A 344 6.38 -13.16 10.39
N LEU A 345 7.20 -14.11 10.86
CA LEU A 345 7.79 -15.16 10.01
C LEU A 345 6.91 -16.41 9.98
N ALA A 346 6.63 -16.91 8.78
CA ALA A 346 5.73 -18.05 8.58
C ALA A 346 6.31 -19.39 9.03
N PHE A 347 7.62 -19.47 9.12
CA PHE A 347 8.36 -20.72 9.31
C PHE A 347 9.00 -20.82 10.71
N LEU A 348 8.66 -19.91 11.63
CA LEU A 348 9.01 -19.95 13.05
C LEU A 348 7.75 -20.07 13.90
N THR A 349 7.76 -20.98 14.87
CA THR A 349 6.72 -21.07 15.89
C THR A 349 7.19 -20.39 17.18
N PRO A 350 6.49 -19.34 17.62
CA PRO A 350 6.75 -18.74 18.92
C PRO A 350 6.10 -19.56 20.05
N THR A 351 6.88 -19.88 21.09
CA THR A 351 6.38 -20.42 22.36
C THR A 351 6.86 -19.56 23.51
N VAL A 352 6.09 -19.49 24.60
CA VAL A 352 6.39 -18.59 25.74
C VAL A 352 6.40 -19.36 27.04
N VAL A 353 7.45 -19.13 27.84
CA VAL A 353 7.63 -19.62 29.21
C VAL A 353 7.50 -18.42 30.15
N TYR A 354 6.73 -18.56 31.23
CA TYR A 354 6.38 -17.44 32.16
C TYR A 354 7.10 -17.54 33.51
N ASN A 355 8.05 -18.45 33.61
CA ASN A 355 8.90 -18.72 34.76
C ASN A 355 10.31 -19.10 34.28
N GLY A 356 10.73 -18.46 33.17
CA GLY A 356 12.04 -18.69 32.54
C GLY A 356 13.12 -17.83 33.18
N GLY A 357 14.26 -17.71 32.49
CA GLY A 357 15.37 -16.88 32.95
C GLY A 357 15.94 -17.36 34.29
N ASP A 358 15.89 -16.51 35.30
CA ASP A 358 16.29 -16.83 36.68
C ASP A 358 15.18 -17.48 37.53
N GLY A 359 13.98 -17.67 36.96
CA GLY A 359 12.87 -18.43 37.54
C GLY A 359 11.52 -17.70 37.54
N ASN A 360 11.49 -16.41 37.23
CA ASN A 360 10.26 -15.61 37.17
C ASN A 360 10.19 -14.64 35.99
N ASP A 361 10.99 -14.86 34.95
CA ASP A 361 10.95 -14.08 33.70
C ASP A 361 9.94 -14.61 32.69
N VAL A 362 9.55 -13.74 31.74
CA VAL A 362 8.84 -14.14 30.53
C VAL A 362 9.84 -14.30 29.38
N VAL A 363 9.98 -15.54 28.93
CA VAL A 363 10.94 -15.96 27.91
C VAL A 363 10.20 -16.46 26.66
N LEU A 364 10.54 -15.88 25.52
CA LEU A 364 10.09 -16.27 24.19
C LEU A 364 11.10 -17.23 23.55
N ASN A 365 10.61 -18.37 23.07
CA ASN A 365 11.37 -19.29 22.24
C ASN A 365 10.83 -19.25 20.82
N LEU A 366 11.71 -18.98 19.86
CA LEU A 366 11.41 -19.14 18.44
C LEU A 366 12.00 -20.45 17.95
N GLU A 367 11.12 -21.41 17.68
CA GLU A 367 11.48 -22.71 17.16
C GLU A 367 11.23 -22.78 15.66
N ARG A 368 12.19 -23.33 14.90
CA ARG A 368 11.90 -23.73 13.52
C ARG A 368 10.91 -24.89 13.55
N ILE A 369 9.83 -24.81 12.79
CA ILE A 369 8.88 -25.92 12.74
C ILE A 369 9.56 -27.11 12.04
N PHE A 370 9.40 -28.29 12.63
CA PHE A 370 9.70 -29.57 12.00
C PHE A 370 8.39 -30.34 11.84
N GLY A 371 8.20 -30.99 10.68
CA GLY A 371 7.09 -31.92 10.45
C GLY A 371 7.18 -33.16 11.35
N PRO A 372 6.13 -34.02 11.36
CA PRO A 372 6.13 -35.26 12.12
C PRO A 372 7.37 -36.12 11.79
N GLY A 373 8.16 -36.48 12.80
CA GLY A 373 9.40 -37.23 12.63
C GLY A 373 10.68 -36.39 12.46
N GLY A 374 10.60 -35.06 12.61
CA GLY A 374 11.78 -34.18 12.55
C GLY A 374 12.16 -33.75 11.13
N SER A 375 11.29 -33.97 10.14
CA SER A 375 11.53 -33.53 8.76
C SER A 375 11.40 -31.99 8.64
N PRO A 376 12.15 -31.32 7.75
CA PRO A 376 12.01 -29.89 7.53
C PRO A 376 10.57 -29.50 7.16
N LEU A 377 10.15 -28.30 7.56
CA LEU A 377 8.94 -27.62 7.07
C LEU A 377 8.82 -27.75 5.54
N SER A 378 7.64 -28.14 5.07
CA SER A 378 7.34 -27.93 3.66
C SER A 378 6.88 -26.49 3.45
N PHE A 379 7.56 -25.77 2.56
CA PHE A 379 7.17 -24.45 2.10
C PHE A 379 5.75 -24.43 1.51
N CYS A 380 5.23 -25.58 1.03
CA CYS A 380 3.88 -25.68 0.48
C CYS A 380 2.79 -25.42 1.53
N SER A 381 3.10 -25.45 2.83
CA SER A 381 2.14 -25.16 3.91
C SER A 381 1.50 -23.75 3.85
N VAL A 382 2.16 -22.78 3.19
CA VAL A 382 1.64 -21.41 3.03
C VAL A 382 1.22 -21.08 1.60
N ALA A 383 1.31 -22.05 0.68
CA ALA A 383 0.94 -21.91 -0.72
C ALA A 383 -0.58 -21.97 -0.91
N ASN A 384 -1.11 -21.15 -1.82
CA ASN A 384 -2.53 -21.10 -2.17
C ASN A 384 -2.84 -21.74 -3.53
N THR A 385 -1.86 -21.82 -4.44
CA THR A 385 -2.04 -22.35 -5.81
C THR A 385 -1.19 -23.59 -6.05
N SER A 386 -1.53 -24.34 -7.10
CA SER A 386 -0.76 -25.51 -7.53
C SER A 386 0.65 -25.12 -7.98
N ASN A 387 0.78 -24.04 -8.75
CA ASN A 387 2.08 -23.49 -9.16
C ASN A 387 2.94 -23.15 -7.95
N GLN A 388 2.36 -22.46 -6.95
CA GLN A 388 3.06 -22.11 -5.72
C GLN A 388 3.55 -23.34 -4.95
N CYS A 389 2.68 -24.35 -4.76
CA CYS A 389 3.06 -25.57 -4.05
C CYS A 389 4.12 -26.38 -4.81
N ASN A 390 4.09 -26.40 -6.15
CA ASN A 390 5.10 -27.10 -6.95
C ASN A 390 6.47 -26.43 -6.83
N VAL A 391 6.53 -25.09 -6.87
CA VAL A 391 7.76 -24.34 -6.61
C VAL A 391 8.25 -24.58 -5.18
N ALA A 392 7.35 -24.50 -4.20
CA ALA A 392 7.67 -24.76 -2.80
C ALA A 392 8.27 -26.16 -2.57
N LYS A 393 7.70 -27.19 -3.19
CA LYS A 393 8.25 -28.56 -3.14
C LYS A 393 9.61 -28.70 -3.82
N ALA A 394 9.89 -27.90 -4.86
CA ALA A 394 11.21 -27.85 -5.46
C ALA A 394 12.21 -27.19 -4.51
N LEU A 395 11.83 -26.08 -3.86
CA LEU A 395 12.64 -25.40 -2.84
C LEU A 395 12.89 -26.27 -1.61
N ASP A 396 11.94 -27.10 -1.19
CA ASP A 396 12.09 -28.05 -0.07
C ASP A 396 13.24 -29.05 -0.28
N GLN A 397 13.67 -29.27 -1.52
CA GLN A 397 14.78 -30.17 -1.86
C GLN A 397 16.15 -29.50 -1.83
N PHE A 398 16.19 -28.17 -1.63
CA PHE A 398 17.45 -27.43 -1.61
C PHE A 398 18.19 -27.68 -0.29
N PRO A 399 19.54 -27.64 -0.29
CA PRO A 399 20.31 -27.63 0.96
C PRO A 399 19.87 -26.46 1.87
N THR A 400 19.78 -26.71 3.18
CA THR A 400 19.28 -25.70 4.15
C THR A 400 20.21 -24.49 4.33
N ASN A 401 21.42 -24.55 3.80
CA ASN A 401 22.38 -23.44 3.74
C ASN A 401 22.37 -22.71 2.39
N ASN A 402 21.52 -23.10 1.44
CA ASN A 402 21.38 -22.42 0.16
C ASN A 402 20.77 -21.02 0.36
N ALA A 403 21.29 -20.01 -0.37
CA ALA A 403 20.87 -18.62 -0.23
C ALA A 403 19.38 -18.41 -0.59
N LEU A 404 18.89 -19.04 -1.66
CA LEU A 404 17.49 -18.97 -2.08
C LEU A 404 16.57 -19.66 -1.05
N PHE A 405 16.99 -20.82 -0.53
CA PHE A 405 16.27 -21.50 0.55
C PHE A 405 16.12 -20.61 1.78
N LEU A 406 17.23 -19.99 2.24
CA LEU A 406 17.22 -19.09 3.39
C LEU A 406 16.43 -17.80 3.13
N ALA A 407 16.45 -17.29 1.89
CA ALA A 407 15.69 -16.11 1.50
C ALA A 407 14.18 -16.35 1.62
N VAL A 408 13.70 -17.54 1.25
CA VAL A 408 12.29 -17.94 1.39
C VAL A 408 11.93 -18.32 2.83
N LEU A 409 12.83 -19.02 3.53
CA LEU A 409 12.63 -19.43 4.92
C LEU A 409 12.42 -18.23 5.87
N ASN A 410 13.00 -17.09 5.54
CA ASN A 410 12.90 -15.86 6.33
C ASN A 410 11.78 -14.94 5.85
N GLN A 411 10.77 -15.45 5.13
CA GLN A 411 9.63 -14.66 4.70
C GLN A 411 8.43 -14.77 5.64
N THR A 412 7.58 -13.74 5.57
CA THR A 412 6.18 -13.86 5.96
C THR A 412 5.47 -14.84 5.03
N ALA A 413 4.26 -15.27 5.39
CA ALA A 413 3.48 -16.17 4.51
C ALA A 413 3.18 -15.51 3.15
N GLU A 414 2.97 -14.19 3.14
CA GLU A 414 2.76 -13.40 1.92
C GLU A 414 4.04 -13.28 1.10
N GLY A 415 5.17 -12.95 1.73
CA GLY A 415 6.47 -12.88 1.06
C GLY A 415 6.90 -14.22 0.46
N ALA A 416 6.58 -15.33 1.14
CA ALA A 416 6.82 -16.68 0.63
C ALA A 416 5.97 -16.98 -0.62
N ARG A 417 4.67 -16.63 -0.59
CA ARG A 417 3.80 -16.78 -1.77
C ARG A 417 4.25 -15.92 -2.96
N GLN A 418 4.67 -14.69 -2.70
CA GLN A 418 5.29 -13.83 -3.72
C GLN A 418 6.54 -14.49 -4.29
N ALA A 419 7.40 -15.06 -3.44
CA ALA A 419 8.60 -15.77 -3.90
C ALA A 419 8.23 -16.98 -4.78
N PHE A 420 7.21 -17.76 -4.40
CA PHE A 420 6.76 -18.90 -5.19
C PHE A 420 6.24 -18.49 -6.58
N ASP A 421 5.43 -17.43 -6.64
CA ASP A 421 4.92 -16.87 -7.89
C ASP A 421 6.07 -16.35 -8.77
N ALA A 422 6.99 -15.59 -8.18
CA ALA A 422 8.17 -15.06 -8.87
C ALA A 422 9.12 -16.17 -9.35
N LEU A 423 9.15 -17.34 -8.72
CA LEU A 423 9.98 -18.48 -9.11
C LEU A 423 9.27 -19.48 -10.04
N SER A 424 7.97 -19.32 -10.31
CA SER A 424 7.16 -20.26 -11.09
C SER A 424 7.73 -20.56 -12.49
N GLY A 425 8.16 -19.53 -13.21
CA GLY A 425 8.55 -19.63 -14.61
C GLY A 425 7.36 -19.79 -15.56
N GLU A 426 6.16 -19.33 -15.16
CA GLU A 426 4.93 -19.55 -15.94
C GLU A 426 4.90 -18.88 -17.32
N ILE A 427 5.80 -17.91 -17.58
CA ILE A 427 5.99 -17.30 -18.90
C ILE A 427 6.28 -18.34 -19.99
N HIS A 428 7.03 -19.42 -19.69
CA HIS A 428 7.36 -20.46 -20.66
C HIS A 428 6.12 -21.25 -21.11
N ALA A 429 5.22 -21.58 -20.17
CA ALA A 429 3.96 -22.23 -20.50
C ALA A 429 3.01 -21.27 -21.24
N THR A 430 3.05 -19.98 -20.89
CA THR A 430 2.27 -18.92 -21.55
C THR A 430 2.66 -18.78 -23.02
N VAL A 431 3.96 -18.75 -23.33
CA VAL A 431 4.47 -18.70 -24.72
C VAL A 431 3.96 -19.89 -25.55
N ALA A 432 3.97 -21.11 -25.00
CA ALA A 432 3.43 -22.27 -25.71
C ALA A 432 1.93 -22.13 -26.02
N GLY A 433 1.15 -21.56 -25.10
CA GLY A 433 -0.26 -21.23 -25.32
C GLY A 433 -0.46 -20.16 -26.39
N THR A 434 0.36 -19.10 -26.37
CA THR A 434 0.35 -18.03 -27.37
C THR A 434 0.66 -18.55 -28.77
N LEU A 435 1.71 -19.37 -28.93
CA LEU A 435 2.06 -19.98 -30.22
C LEU A 435 0.90 -20.79 -30.82
N ALA A 436 0.13 -21.49 -29.97
CA ALA A 436 -1.05 -22.22 -30.41
C ALA A 436 -2.17 -21.27 -30.91
N ASP A 437 -2.43 -20.16 -30.21
CA ASP A 437 -3.42 -19.16 -30.67
C ASP A 437 -2.96 -18.48 -31.96
N ASP A 438 -1.70 -18.03 -32.02
CA ASP A 438 -1.11 -17.29 -33.14
C ASP A 438 -1.20 -18.04 -34.47
N SER A 439 -1.10 -19.37 -34.41
CA SER A 439 -1.26 -20.25 -35.57
C SER A 439 -2.55 -19.99 -36.35
N ARG A 440 -3.61 -19.44 -35.70
CA ARG A 440 -4.88 -19.16 -36.35
C ARG A 440 -4.84 -18.05 -37.37
N TYR A 441 -4.02 -17.02 -37.19
CA TYR A 441 -3.97 -15.89 -38.13
C TYR A 441 -3.43 -16.31 -39.49
N VAL A 442 -2.42 -17.18 -39.48
CA VAL A 442 -1.87 -17.78 -40.71
C VAL A 442 -2.90 -18.68 -41.40
N ARG A 443 -3.63 -19.48 -40.62
CA ARG A 443 -4.73 -20.31 -41.14
C ARG A 443 -5.85 -19.47 -41.75
N GLU A 444 -6.29 -18.42 -41.07
CA GLU A 444 -7.35 -17.52 -41.53
C GLU A 444 -6.98 -16.81 -42.83
N ALA A 445 -5.72 -16.39 -42.99
CA ALA A 445 -5.24 -15.81 -44.25
C ALA A 445 -5.30 -16.81 -45.41
N VAL A 446 -4.90 -18.07 -45.19
CA VAL A 446 -5.00 -19.14 -46.20
C VAL A 446 -6.46 -19.48 -46.54
N LEU A 447 -7.34 -19.58 -45.53
CA LEU A 447 -8.77 -19.82 -45.75
C LEU A 447 -9.45 -18.66 -46.48
N GLY A 448 -9.10 -17.42 -46.13
CA GLY A 448 -9.55 -16.20 -46.81
C GLY A 448 -9.11 -16.18 -48.28
N ARG A 449 -7.88 -16.61 -48.57
CA ARG A 449 -7.41 -16.82 -49.95
C ARG A 449 -8.27 -17.83 -50.70
N LEU A 450 -8.50 -19.00 -50.12
CA LEU A 450 -9.30 -20.06 -50.75
C LEU A 450 -10.77 -19.65 -50.95
N MET A 451 -11.32 -18.85 -50.03
CA MET A 451 -12.65 -18.26 -50.17
C MET A 451 -12.72 -17.32 -51.37
N GLN A 452 -11.77 -16.39 -51.47
CA GLN A 452 -11.65 -15.46 -52.59
C GLN A 452 -11.51 -16.20 -53.94
N ALA A 453 -10.74 -17.28 -53.96
CA ALA A 453 -10.48 -18.05 -55.18
C ALA A 453 -11.68 -18.90 -55.64
N ASN A 454 -12.48 -19.46 -54.72
CA ASN A 454 -13.64 -20.29 -55.04
C ASN A 454 -14.78 -19.49 -55.70
N VAL A 455 -14.94 -18.22 -55.33
CA VAL A 455 -16.03 -17.35 -55.82
C VAL A 455 -15.71 -16.76 -57.22
N THR A 456 -14.43 -16.60 -57.55
CA THR A 456 -13.97 -15.96 -58.80
C THR A 456 -13.81 -16.93 -59.97
N GLY A 457 -13.59 -18.24 -59.71
CA GLY A 457 -13.41 -19.27 -60.75
C GLY A 457 -14.65 -20.10 -61.11
N GLY A 458 -15.76 -19.98 -60.36
CA GLY A 458 -16.92 -20.88 -60.44
C GLY A 458 -18.14 -20.36 -61.23
N GLY A 459 -18.06 -19.21 -61.89
CA GLY A 459 -19.17 -18.66 -62.68
C GLY A 459 -20.38 -18.14 -61.89
N ASN A 460 -20.33 -18.13 -60.55
CA ASN A 460 -21.43 -17.68 -59.70
C ASN A 460 -21.27 -16.20 -59.31
N SER A 461 -21.50 -15.29 -60.26
CA SER A 461 -21.42 -13.83 -60.05
C SER A 461 -22.36 -13.30 -58.95
N GLN A 462 -23.32 -14.11 -58.48
CA GLN A 462 -24.29 -13.77 -57.44
C GLN A 462 -23.68 -13.68 -56.03
N VAL A 463 -22.51 -14.31 -55.80
CA VAL A 463 -21.82 -14.29 -54.49
C VAL A 463 -20.44 -13.62 -54.54
N ALA A 464 -20.14 -12.88 -55.61
CA ALA A 464 -18.86 -12.20 -55.85
C ALA A 464 -18.40 -11.30 -54.68
N ALA A 465 -19.35 -10.74 -53.92
CA ALA A 465 -19.06 -9.91 -52.76
C ALA A 465 -18.30 -10.64 -51.64
N LEU A 466 -18.41 -11.97 -51.52
CA LEU A 466 -17.68 -12.75 -50.52
C LEU A 466 -16.16 -12.76 -50.75
N ALA A 467 -15.71 -12.50 -51.99
CA ALA A 467 -14.30 -12.43 -52.33
C ALA A 467 -13.64 -11.08 -51.97
N ALA A 468 -14.42 -10.08 -51.57
CA ALA A 468 -13.94 -8.71 -51.36
C ALA A 468 -13.02 -8.56 -50.13
N ALA A 469 -13.12 -9.46 -49.15
CA ALA A 469 -12.30 -9.47 -47.94
C ALA A 469 -11.03 -10.35 -48.06
N GLY A 470 -10.78 -10.94 -49.24
CA GLY A 470 -9.61 -11.78 -49.46
C GLY A 470 -8.30 -10.97 -49.60
N PRO A 471 -7.14 -11.66 -49.57
CA PRO A 471 -5.84 -11.04 -49.71
C PRO A 471 -5.65 -10.32 -51.05
N GLN A 472 -4.62 -9.47 -51.15
CA GLN A 472 -4.24 -8.85 -52.41
C GLN A 472 -3.58 -9.91 -53.31
N VAL A 473 -3.96 -9.93 -54.60
CA VAL A 473 -3.56 -10.98 -55.54
C VAL A 473 -2.95 -10.37 -56.80
N ALA A 474 -1.85 -10.94 -57.26
CA ALA A 474 -1.29 -10.72 -58.60
C ALA A 474 -1.42 -12.01 -59.43
N SER A 475 -1.92 -11.90 -60.66
CA SER A 475 -2.02 -13.00 -61.61
C SER A 475 -1.19 -12.72 -62.86
N LEU A 476 -0.55 -13.73 -63.44
CA LEU A 476 -0.03 -13.58 -64.80
C LEU A 476 -1.19 -13.61 -65.80
N ASP A 477 -1.46 -12.47 -66.44
CA ASP A 477 -2.11 -12.40 -67.75
C ASP A 477 -1.04 -12.07 -68.82
N SER A 478 -1.39 -12.21 -70.10
CA SER A 478 -0.48 -12.02 -71.23
C SER A 478 0.00 -10.58 -71.46
N ASN A 479 -0.25 -9.59 -70.58
CA ASN A 479 0.40 -8.27 -70.49
C ASN A 479 -0.18 -7.36 -69.37
N ALA A 480 0.05 -7.65 -68.08
CA ALA A 480 0.27 -6.66 -67.01
C ALA A 480 0.40 -7.30 -65.61
N MET A 481 1.57 -7.13 -64.97
CA MET A 481 1.69 -7.19 -63.51
C MET A 481 1.25 -5.82 -62.94
N ALA A 482 0.04 -5.72 -62.40
CA ALA A 482 -0.39 -4.49 -61.71
C ALA A 482 -0.10 -4.61 -60.21
N LEU A 483 1.02 -4.04 -59.77
CA LEU A 483 1.30 -3.78 -58.36
C LEU A 483 0.94 -2.32 -58.06
N GLY A 484 -0.05 -2.07 -57.20
CA GLY A 484 -0.13 -0.83 -56.42
C GLY A 484 -1.24 0.17 -56.76
N TYR A 485 -1.99 0.48 -55.69
CA TYR A 485 -2.72 1.71 -55.36
C TYR A 485 -2.84 2.79 -56.45
N GLY A 486 -4.01 2.89 -57.09
CA GLY A 486 -4.28 3.96 -58.05
C GLY A 486 -5.44 3.72 -59.00
N GLY A 487 -6.67 3.74 -58.48
CA GLY A 487 -7.83 4.28 -59.20
C GLY A 487 -8.17 3.69 -60.57
N LYS A 488 -8.39 2.38 -60.68
CA LYS A 488 -9.41 1.78 -61.56
C LYS A 488 -9.98 0.54 -60.87
N SER A 489 -11.30 0.39 -60.94
CA SER A 489 -12.13 -0.65 -60.33
C SER A 489 -11.42 -1.97 -60.01
N LEU A 490 -11.58 -2.43 -58.75
CA LEU A 490 -11.29 -3.77 -58.24
C LEU A 490 -12.05 -4.83 -59.05
N SER A 491 -11.61 -5.05 -60.28
CA SER A 491 -12.05 -6.20 -61.07
C SER A 491 -11.16 -7.34 -60.58
N ALA A 492 -11.76 -8.34 -59.95
CA ALA A 492 -11.02 -9.54 -59.58
C ALA A 492 -10.24 -10.05 -60.81
N PRO A 493 -8.95 -10.41 -60.67
CA PRO A 493 -8.17 -10.91 -61.80
C PRO A 493 -8.93 -12.08 -62.45
N ALA A 494 -8.88 -12.15 -63.79
CA ALA A 494 -9.45 -13.28 -64.53
C ALA A 494 -8.88 -14.60 -63.99
N ALA A 495 -9.62 -15.71 -64.16
CA ALA A 495 -9.18 -17.03 -63.70
C ALA A 495 -7.85 -17.45 -64.37
N SER A 496 -6.72 -17.05 -63.79
CA SER A 496 -5.39 -17.42 -64.26
C SER A 496 -4.95 -18.76 -63.67
N PRO A 497 -4.15 -19.53 -64.42
CA PRO A 497 -3.62 -20.83 -63.99
C PRO A 497 -2.69 -20.71 -62.78
N LEU A 498 -2.07 -19.54 -62.55
CA LEU A 498 -1.20 -19.26 -61.40
C LEU A 498 -1.51 -17.87 -60.83
N ALA A 499 -1.59 -17.78 -59.50
CA ALA A 499 -1.83 -16.56 -58.75
C ALA A 499 -0.88 -16.46 -57.56
N PHE A 500 -0.41 -15.24 -57.27
CA PHE A 500 0.40 -14.87 -56.12
C PHE A 500 -0.45 -14.00 -55.20
N TRP A 501 -0.33 -14.17 -53.89
CA TRP A 501 -1.08 -13.37 -52.93
C TRP A 501 -0.24 -13.04 -51.71
N THR A 502 -0.60 -11.94 -51.04
CA THR A 502 0.03 -11.54 -49.78
C THR A 502 -1.00 -10.94 -48.83
N GLN A 503 -0.82 -11.19 -47.54
CA GLN A 503 -1.66 -10.67 -46.46
C GLN A 503 -0.81 -10.32 -45.26
N GLY A 504 -0.91 -9.06 -44.82
CA GLY A 504 -0.46 -8.65 -43.50
C GLY A 504 -1.56 -8.89 -42.47
N PHE A 505 -1.18 -9.27 -41.26
CA PHE A 505 -2.08 -9.39 -40.12
C PHE A 505 -1.41 -8.81 -38.88
N GLY A 506 -2.24 -8.33 -37.97
CA GLY A 506 -1.80 -7.85 -36.67
C GLY A 506 -2.94 -7.98 -35.68
N ALA A 507 -2.59 -8.17 -34.42
CA ALA A 507 -3.54 -8.41 -33.35
C ALA A 507 -2.95 -8.02 -32.01
N TRP A 508 -3.82 -7.60 -31.11
CA TRP A 508 -3.56 -7.48 -29.69
C TRP A 508 -4.54 -8.41 -28.97
N GLY A 509 -4.15 -8.93 -27.81
CA GLY A 509 -5.04 -9.77 -27.02
C GLY A 509 -4.57 -9.99 -25.59
N ASP A 510 -5.54 -10.26 -24.73
CA ASP A 510 -5.36 -10.54 -23.30
C ASP A 510 -5.74 -12.02 -23.03
N PHE A 511 -4.81 -12.79 -22.49
CA PHE A 511 -5.05 -14.13 -21.96
C PHE A 511 -5.32 -14.04 -20.47
N ASN A 512 -6.59 -14.12 -20.06
CA ASN A 512 -6.97 -14.00 -18.65
C ASN A 512 -6.33 -15.09 -17.77
N GLY A 513 -5.80 -14.68 -16.62
CA GLY A 513 -5.37 -15.61 -15.58
C GLY A 513 -6.52 -16.43 -14.99
N ASP A 514 -6.19 -17.58 -14.41
CA ASP A 514 -7.14 -18.56 -13.84
C ASP A 514 -7.04 -18.68 -12.31
N GLY A 515 -6.28 -17.78 -11.67
CA GLY A 515 -5.96 -17.82 -10.25
C GLY A 515 -4.77 -18.73 -9.90
N ASN A 516 -4.26 -19.53 -10.85
CA ASN A 516 -3.03 -20.29 -10.75
C ASN A 516 -1.90 -19.65 -11.58
N ALA A 517 -2.22 -19.07 -12.74
CA ALA A 517 -1.35 -18.26 -13.58
C ALA A 517 -1.88 -16.82 -13.74
N ALA A 518 -0.98 -15.86 -13.95
CA ALA A 518 -1.32 -14.46 -14.18
C ALA A 518 -1.88 -14.21 -15.61
N THR A 519 -2.52 -13.06 -15.79
CA THR A 519 -2.93 -12.57 -17.12
C THR A 519 -1.69 -12.24 -17.96
N ALA A 520 -1.77 -12.52 -19.26
CA ALA A 520 -0.73 -12.19 -20.23
C ALA A 520 -1.28 -11.32 -21.37
N ASP A 521 -0.53 -10.29 -21.73
CA ASP A 521 -0.81 -9.38 -22.84
C ASP A 521 0.05 -9.74 -24.04
N ARG A 522 -0.50 -9.58 -25.25
CA ARG A 522 0.10 -10.18 -26.46
C ARG A 522 -0.10 -9.33 -27.70
N ASP A 523 0.98 -8.83 -28.31
CA ASP A 523 0.98 -8.01 -29.54
C ASP A 523 1.59 -8.78 -30.74
N LEU A 524 0.88 -8.83 -31.88
CA LEU A 524 1.20 -9.66 -33.07
C LEU A 524 1.41 -8.74 -34.24
N GLY A 525 2.49 -8.98 -34.97
CA GLY A 525 2.63 -8.51 -36.33
C GLY A 525 3.11 -9.65 -37.22
N GLY A 526 2.56 -9.74 -38.43
CA GLY A 526 3.05 -10.73 -39.37
C GLY A 526 2.56 -10.50 -40.77
N PHE A 527 3.14 -11.28 -41.68
CA PHE A 527 2.64 -11.40 -43.04
C PHE A 527 2.80 -12.83 -43.53
N ILE A 528 1.90 -13.22 -44.41
CA ILE A 528 1.99 -14.47 -45.15
C ILE A 528 1.85 -14.16 -46.64
N SER A 529 2.65 -14.83 -47.45
CA SER A 529 2.62 -14.76 -48.90
C SER A 529 2.48 -16.16 -49.46
N GLY A 530 1.77 -16.30 -50.57
CA GLY A 530 1.56 -17.61 -51.16
C GLY A 530 1.39 -17.56 -52.67
N MET A 531 1.44 -18.75 -53.26
CA MET A 531 1.13 -18.97 -54.65
C MET A 531 0.23 -20.19 -54.79
N ASP A 532 -0.81 -20.09 -55.62
CA ASP A 532 -1.70 -21.19 -55.94
C ASP A 532 -1.97 -21.29 -57.43
N ALA A 533 -2.12 -22.53 -57.89
CA ALA A 533 -2.44 -22.85 -59.26
C ALA A 533 -3.78 -23.57 -59.37
N ASN A 534 -4.51 -23.33 -60.47
CA ASN A 534 -5.69 -24.12 -60.80
C ASN A 534 -5.25 -25.52 -61.24
N ILE A 535 -5.79 -26.56 -60.61
CA ILE A 535 -5.45 -27.97 -60.87
C ILE A 535 -6.57 -28.75 -61.57
N GLY A 536 -7.63 -28.06 -62.00
CA GLY A 536 -8.78 -28.63 -62.70
C GLY A 536 -10.12 -28.20 -62.09
N GLY A 537 -11.06 -27.78 -62.94
CA GLY A 537 -12.36 -27.28 -62.50
C GLY A 537 -12.22 -26.09 -61.54
N SER A 538 -12.93 -26.15 -60.41
CA SER A 538 -12.86 -25.15 -59.33
C SER A 538 -11.69 -25.38 -58.35
N TRP A 539 -10.87 -26.41 -58.53
CA TRP A 539 -9.86 -26.79 -57.55
C TRP A 539 -8.56 -26.01 -57.74
N ARG A 540 -7.98 -25.57 -56.62
CA ARG A 540 -6.68 -24.92 -56.53
C ARG A 540 -5.84 -25.59 -55.46
N ALA A 541 -4.54 -25.65 -55.71
CA ALA A 541 -3.54 -26.08 -54.74
C ALA A 541 -2.39 -25.06 -54.73
N GLY A 542 -1.82 -24.82 -53.56
CA GLY A 542 -0.80 -23.81 -53.38
C GLY A 542 0.10 -24.03 -52.19
N LEU A 543 1.13 -23.19 -52.11
CA LEU A 543 2.09 -23.11 -51.02
C LEU A 543 2.04 -21.69 -50.42
N ALA A 544 2.27 -21.59 -49.12
CA ALA A 544 2.35 -20.34 -48.38
C ALA A 544 3.56 -20.32 -47.46
N THR A 545 4.16 -19.15 -47.32
CA THR A 545 5.27 -18.89 -46.39
C THR A 545 5.22 -17.46 -45.87
N GLY A 546 5.82 -17.20 -44.71
CA GLY A 546 5.80 -15.88 -44.11
C GLY A 546 6.48 -15.86 -42.75
N ALA A 547 6.37 -14.73 -42.07
CA ALA A 547 6.94 -14.51 -40.75
C ALA A 547 5.93 -13.82 -39.84
N SER A 548 5.99 -14.17 -38.55
CA SER A 548 5.26 -13.48 -37.48
C SER A 548 6.18 -13.18 -36.31
N PHE A 549 5.87 -12.08 -35.64
CA PHE A 549 6.60 -11.55 -34.50
C PHE A 549 5.58 -11.30 -33.41
N SER A 550 5.82 -11.87 -32.22
CA SER A 550 4.95 -11.70 -31.07
C SER A 550 5.74 -11.22 -29.87
N ASN A 551 5.20 -10.23 -29.18
CA ASN A 551 5.67 -9.79 -27.87
C ASN A 551 4.61 -10.23 -26.85
N VAL A 552 5.03 -10.87 -25.77
CA VAL A 552 4.16 -11.38 -24.71
C VAL A 552 4.65 -10.85 -23.37
N ASP A 553 3.78 -10.18 -22.63
CA ASP A 553 4.09 -9.60 -21.33
C ASP A 553 3.21 -10.21 -20.23
N VAL A 554 3.82 -10.50 -19.09
CA VAL A 554 3.14 -10.97 -17.88
C VAL A 554 3.55 -10.05 -16.74
N ASP A 555 2.88 -8.91 -16.66
CA ASP A 555 3.20 -7.81 -15.74
C ASP A 555 3.27 -8.25 -14.28
N ALA A 556 2.31 -9.07 -13.84
CA ALA A 556 2.24 -9.57 -12.46
C ALA A 556 3.40 -10.51 -12.09
N ARG A 557 4.26 -10.88 -13.05
CA ARG A 557 5.45 -11.72 -12.87
C ARG A 557 6.73 -11.04 -13.35
N TYR A 558 6.69 -9.76 -13.73
CA TYR A 558 7.82 -9.04 -14.33
C TYR A 558 8.54 -9.86 -15.41
N SER A 559 7.75 -10.48 -16.29
CA SER A 559 8.23 -11.42 -17.31
C SER A 559 7.78 -10.96 -18.69
N SER A 560 8.66 -11.06 -19.67
CA SER A 560 8.38 -10.80 -21.08
C SER A 560 8.97 -11.90 -21.98
N ALA A 561 8.41 -12.04 -23.17
CA ALA A 561 8.89 -12.94 -24.20
C ALA A 561 8.76 -12.32 -25.59
N ASP A 562 9.81 -12.45 -26.39
CA ASP A 562 9.86 -12.09 -27.79
C ASP A 562 9.92 -13.39 -28.62
N VAL A 563 8.98 -13.56 -29.54
CA VAL A 563 8.83 -14.79 -30.32
C VAL A 563 8.84 -14.46 -31.81
N GLU A 564 9.81 -15.03 -32.54
CA GLU A 564 9.90 -14.92 -33.99
C GLU A 564 9.56 -16.26 -34.62
N SER A 565 8.54 -16.32 -35.49
CA SER A 565 8.11 -17.56 -36.15
C SER A 565 8.16 -17.46 -37.67
N TYR A 566 8.73 -18.47 -38.31
CA TYR A 566 8.78 -18.63 -39.76
C TYR A 566 7.86 -19.75 -40.21
N HIS A 567 6.91 -19.44 -41.09
CA HIS A 567 5.84 -20.34 -41.51
C HIS A 567 6.10 -20.93 -42.90
N LEU A 568 5.75 -22.20 -43.07
CA LEU A 568 5.71 -22.88 -44.36
C LEU A 568 4.57 -23.88 -44.40
N GLY A 569 3.81 -23.91 -45.48
CA GLY A 569 2.76 -24.90 -45.63
C GLY A 569 2.11 -24.96 -47.00
N GLY A 570 1.20 -25.91 -47.12
CA GLY A 570 0.48 -26.21 -48.35
C GLY A 570 -1.02 -26.21 -48.10
N TYR A 571 -1.78 -25.82 -49.11
CA TYR A 571 -3.23 -25.72 -49.03
C TYR A 571 -3.90 -26.09 -50.33
N LEU A 572 -5.16 -26.50 -50.24
CA LEU A 572 -5.99 -26.86 -51.36
C LEU A 572 -7.45 -26.51 -51.09
N GLY A 573 -8.19 -26.17 -52.14
CA GLY A 573 -9.62 -25.91 -52.02
C GLY A 573 -10.32 -25.86 -53.36
N GLY A 574 -11.62 -26.09 -53.34
CA GLY A 574 -12.48 -26.08 -54.52
C GLY A 574 -13.93 -26.37 -54.19
N MET A 575 -14.79 -26.37 -55.21
CA MET A 575 -16.20 -26.74 -55.08
C MET A 575 -16.41 -28.24 -55.27
N ALA A 576 -17.22 -28.83 -54.40
CA ALA A 576 -17.81 -30.15 -54.53
C ALA A 576 -19.34 -30.01 -54.54
N GLY A 577 -19.93 -29.97 -55.75
CA GLY A 577 -21.34 -29.61 -55.91
C GLY A 577 -21.60 -28.17 -55.48
N SER A 578 -22.50 -27.96 -54.52
CA SER A 578 -22.81 -26.64 -53.97
C SER A 578 -21.99 -26.28 -52.72
N PHE A 579 -21.07 -27.15 -52.29
CA PHE A 579 -20.24 -26.92 -51.12
C PHE A 579 -18.82 -26.53 -51.54
N ALA A 580 -18.25 -25.53 -50.88
CA ALA A 580 -16.82 -25.22 -50.92
C ALA A 580 -16.09 -26.07 -49.88
N LEU A 581 -15.05 -26.78 -50.32
CA LEU A 581 -14.13 -27.51 -49.47
C LEU A 581 -12.80 -26.77 -49.46
N ARG A 582 -12.23 -26.55 -48.28
CA ARG A 582 -10.96 -25.83 -48.10
C ARG A 582 -10.14 -26.55 -47.03
N GLY A 583 -8.84 -26.59 -47.17
CA GLY A 583 -7.98 -27.16 -46.14
C GLY A 583 -6.50 -26.96 -46.42
N GLY A 584 -5.69 -27.20 -45.41
CA GLY A 584 -4.25 -27.03 -45.50
C GLY A 584 -3.52 -27.52 -44.27
N GLY A 585 -2.20 -27.49 -44.36
CA GLY A 585 -1.29 -27.74 -43.26
C GLY A 585 -0.18 -26.71 -43.26
N MET A 586 0.16 -26.21 -42.07
CA MET A 586 1.26 -25.26 -41.87
C MET A 586 2.18 -25.79 -40.77
N TRP A 587 3.47 -25.56 -40.96
CA TRP A 587 4.51 -25.76 -39.96
C TRP A 587 5.20 -24.42 -39.70
N ALA A 588 5.51 -24.15 -38.44
CA ALA A 588 6.25 -22.96 -38.04
C ALA A 588 7.44 -23.35 -37.16
N TRP A 589 8.62 -22.83 -37.52
CA TRP A 589 9.79 -22.84 -36.65
C TRP A 589 9.87 -21.50 -35.94
N SER A 590 10.01 -21.52 -34.62
CA SER A 590 10.04 -20.31 -33.81
C SER A 590 11.25 -20.28 -32.91
N ASP A 591 11.82 -19.10 -32.74
CA ASP A 591 12.80 -18.80 -31.70
C ASP A 591 12.11 -17.94 -30.64
N SER A 592 12.32 -18.28 -29.36
CA SER A 592 11.69 -17.62 -28.22
C SER A 592 12.74 -17.15 -27.22
N ASP A 593 12.87 -15.83 -27.12
CA ASP A 593 13.70 -15.17 -26.11
C ASP A 593 12.82 -14.71 -24.96
N THR A 594 13.18 -15.07 -23.74
CA THR A 594 12.43 -14.76 -22.53
C THR A 594 13.31 -14.04 -21.51
N ALA A 595 12.73 -13.06 -20.83
CA ALA A 595 13.37 -12.35 -19.75
C ALA A 595 12.40 -12.19 -18.58
N ARG A 596 12.86 -12.46 -17.36
CA ARG A 596 12.06 -12.21 -16.15
C ARG A 596 12.88 -11.75 -14.96
N ALA A 597 12.24 -10.99 -14.08
CA ALA A 597 12.83 -10.60 -12.79
C ALA A 597 12.20 -11.40 -11.65
N VAL A 598 13.01 -12.15 -10.93
CA VAL A 598 12.61 -12.83 -9.69
C VAL A 598 12.79 -11.84 -8.54
N VAL A 599 11.68 -11.29 -8.05
CA VAL A 599 11.71 -10.24 -7.03
C VAL A 599 10.76 -10.58 -5.88
N PHE A 600 11.34 -10.68 -4.68
CA PHE A 600 10.62 -10.79 -3.41
C PHE A 600 11.51 -10.23 -2.28
N PRO A 601 10.98 -9.97 -1.07
CA PRO A 601 11.74 -9.25 -0.04
C PRO A 601 13.11 -9.87 0.24
N GLY A 602 14.19 -9.11 0.04
CA GLY A 602 15.56 -9.59 0.27
C GLY A 602 16.14 -10.48 -0.83
N PHE A 603 15.50 -10.61 -1.99
CA PHE A 603 16.01 -11.35 -3.14
C PHE A 603 15.67 -10.66 -4.46
N PHE A 604 16.67 -10.52 -5.33
CA PHE A 604 16.51 -9.97 -6.67
C PHE A 604 17.47 -10.69 -7.62
N GLU A 605 16.92 -11.29 -8.67
CA GLU A 605 17.70 -11.84 -9.78
C GLU A 605 16.98 -11.63 -11.11
N ARG A 606 17.75 -11.45 -12.18
CA ARG A 606 17.24 -11.44 -13.55
C ARG A 606 17.59 -12.73 -14.25
N GLN A 607 16.58 -13.39 -14.81
CA GLN A 607 16.71 -14.63 -15.54
C GLN A 607 16.43 -14.39 -17.03
N THR A 608 17.21 -15.01 -17.89
CA THR A 608 16.97 -15.04 -19.34
C THR A 608 17.07 -16.46 -19.88
N ALA A 609 16.27 -16.79 -20.88
CA ALA A 609 16.36 -18.04 -21.62
C ALA A 609 16.02 -17.83 -23.10
N SER A 610 16.67 -18.60 -23.97
CA SER A 610 16.46 -18.62 -25.42
C SER A 610 16.29 -20.07 -25.84
N TYR A 611 15.24 -20.38 -26.60
CA TYR A 611 14.90 -21.74 -27.02
C TYR A 611 14.02 -21.79 -28.27
N ASP A 612 14.19 -22.87 -29.04
CA ASP A 612 13.40 -23.14 -30.24
C ASP A 612 12.02 -23.74 -29.88
N ALA A 613 11.03 -23.50 -30.75
CA ALA A 613 9.72 -24.15 -30.69
C ALA A 613 9.18 -24.46 -32.10
N ASP A 614 8.50 -25.59 -32.23
CA ASP A 614 7.84 -26.04 -33.46
C ASP A 614 6.32 -26.01 -33.28
N THR A 615 5.61 -25.36 -34.22
CA THR A 615 4.14 -25.36 -34.25
C THR A 615 3.64 -25.98 -35.54
N GLY A 616 2.99 -27.14 -35.43
CA GLY A 616 2.33 -27.82 -36.54
C GLY A 616 0.83 -27.65 -36.49
N GLN A 617 0.19 -27.35 -37.62
CA GLN A 617 -1.27 -27.33 -37.72
C GLN A 617 -1.80 -28.00 -38.99
N LEU A 618 -2.98 -28.63 -38.84
CA LEU A 618 -3.79 -29.17 -39.92
C LEU A 618 -5.21 -28.66 -39.77
N PHE A 619 -5.80 -28.18 -40.87
CA PHE A 619 -7.14 -27.61 -40.82
C PHE A 619 -7.96 -27.90 -42.08
N GLY A 620 -9.28 -27.88 -41.91
CA GLY A 620 -10.24 -28.06 -42.98
C GLY A 620 -11.57 -27.35 -42.69
N GLU A 621 -12.23 -26.90 -43.75
CA GLU A 621 -13.49 -26.18 -43.71
C GLU A 621 -14.43 -26.68 -44.83
N VAL A 622 -15.71 -26.83 -44.47
CA VAL A 622 -16.81 -27.06 -45.40
C VAL A 622 -17.75 -25.86 -45.33
N ALA A 623 -18.04 -25.25 -46.48
CA ALA A 623 -18.82 -24.03 -46.57
C ALA A 623 -19.90 -24.12 -47.67
N TYR A 624 -21.01 -23.39 -47.53
CA TYR A 624 -22.11 -23.38 -48.51
C TYR A 624 -22.41 -21.95 -48.99
N PRO A 625 -21.78 -21.48 -50.08
CA PRO A 625 -22.01 -20.14 -50.60
C PRO A 625 -23.40 -20.02 -51.25
N THR A 626 -24.20 -19.06 -50.80
CA THR A 626 -25.56 -18.82 -51.31
C THR A 626 -25.92 -17.32 -51.32
N GLN A 627 -27.02 -16.98 -52.01
CA GLN A 627 -27.55 -15.61 -52.09
C GLN A 627 -28.98 -15.56 -51.56
N MET A 628 -29.28 -14.55 -50.74
CA MET A 628 -30.63 -14.27 -50.24
C MET A 628 -30.95 -12.78 -50.37
N GLY A 629 -31.92 -12.44 -51.23
CA GLY A 629 -32.42 -11.05 -51.34
C GLY A 629 -31.35 -10.01 -51.67
N GLY A 630 -30.35 -10.36 -52.48
CA GLY A 630 -29.22 -9.48 -52.82
C GLY A 630 -28.03 -9.53 -51.85
N ILE A 631 -28.15 -10.27 -50.73
CA ILE A 631 -27.07 -10.51 -49.78
C ILE A 631 -26.37 -11.82 -50.15
N ALA A 632 -25.04 -11.79 -50.27
CA ALA A 632 -24.22 -13.00 -50.37
C ALA A 632 -23.84 -13.47 -48.97
N LEU A 633 -24.05 -14.76 -48.68
CA LEU A 633 -23.75 -15.35 -47.38
C LEU A 633 -23.14 -16.75 -47.56
N GLU A 634 -22.22 -17.11 -46.68
CA GLU A 634 -21.55 -18.42 -46.70
C GLU A 634 -21.45 -18.97 -45.28
N PRO A 635 -22.43 -19.77 -44.82
CA PRO A 635 -22.28 -20.58 -43.62
C PRO A 635 -21.16 -21.60 -43.81
N PHE A 636 -20.34 -21.77 -42.77
CA PHE A 636 -19.20 -22.68 -42.77
C PHE A 636 -19.07 -23.42 -41.44
N GLY A 637 -18.41 -24.58 -41.50
CA GLY A 637 -17.94 -25.33 -40.35
C GLY A 637 -16.49 -25.74 -40.57
N GLY A 638 -15.62 -25.37 -39.61
CA GLY A 638 -14.19 -25.64 -39.67
C GLY A 638 -13.69 -26.46 -38.49
N LEU A 639 -12.61 -27.21 -38.72
CA LEU A 639 -11.86 -27.92 -37.70
C LEU A 639 -10.36 -27.66 -37.90
N ALA A 640 -9.64 -27.46 -36.80
CA ALA A 640 -8.18 -27.36 -36.78
C ALA A 640 -7.60 -28.21 -35.66
N PHE A 641 -6.49 -28.89 -35.94
CA PHE A 641 -5.63 -29.56 -34.98
C PHE A 641 -4.30 -28.82 -34.94
N VAL A 642 -3.86 -28.40 -33.76
CA VAL A 642 -2.63 -27.64 -33.54
C VAL A 642 -1.80 -28.36 -32.48
N SER A 643 -0.51 -28.52 -32.75
CA SER A 643 0.47 -29.09 -31.82
C SER A 643 1.64 -28.13 -31.71
N VAL A 644 1.99 -27.78 -30.48
CA VAL A 644 3.17 -26.96 -30.15
C VAL A 644 4.15 -27.83 -29.36
N ASP A 645 5.40 -27.85 -29.78
CA ASP A 645 6.50 -28.50 -29.09
C ASP A 645 7.59 -27.46 -28.81
N THR A 646 8.02 -27.34 -27.56
CA THR A 646 9.08 -26.41 -27.16
C THR A 646 10.34 -27.19 -26.83
N GLY A 647 11.49 -26.74 -27.33
CA GLY A 647 12.78 -27.33 -27.02
C GLY A 647 13.14 -27.24 -25.53
N THR A 648 14.07 -28.10 -25.10
CA THR A 648 14.62 -28.04 -23.74
C THR A 648 15.45 -26.79 -23.56
N PHE A 649 15.31 -26.11 -22.42
CA PHE A 649 16.04 -24.88 -22.14
C PHE A 649 16.57 -24.82 -20.71
N ARG A 650 17.44 -23.84 -20.44
CA ARG A 650 17.88 -23.49 -19.10
C ARG A 650 17.90 -21.98 -18.96
N GLU A 651 17.29 -21.50 -17.89
CA GLU A 651 17.41 -20.10 -17.48
C GLU A 651 18.84 -19.81 -17.04
N ARG A 652 19.34 -18.64 -17.42
CA ARG A 652 20.65 -18.14 -17.02
C ARG A 652 20.45 -16.85 -16.23
N VAL A 653 21.23 -16.72 -15.16
CA VAL A 653 21.31 -15.46 -14.43
C VAL A 653 22.05 -14.45 -15.30
N GLY A 654 21.40 -13.32 -15.61
CA GLY A 654 22.01 -12.23 -16.36
C GLY A 654 23.18 -11.63 -15.56
N ARG A 655 24.41 -11.76 -16.07
CA ARG A 655 25.59 -11.03 -15.56
C ARG A 655 25.55 -9.58 -16.02
N ASP A 656 24.64 -8.80 -15.46
CA ASP A 656 24.73 -7.33 -15.42
C ASP A 656 24.38 -6.88 -14.00
N ILE A 657 25.25 -7.26 -13.06
CA ILE A 657 25.25 -6.70 -11.71
C ILE A 657 26.32 -5.62 -11.67
N VAL A 658 25.88 -4.37 -11.49
CA VAL A 658 26.74 -3.31 -10.97
C VAL A 658 27.38 -3.85 -9.69
N GLU A 659 28.70 -3.90 -9.71
CA GLU A 659 29.57 -4.47 -8.68
C GLU A 659 29.30 -3.82 -7.32
N GLY A 660 28.50 -4.46 -6.47
CA GLY A 660 28.19 -3.88 -5.17
C GLY A 660 27.05 -4.51 -4.38
N MET A 661 26.95 -5.85 -4.27
CA MET A 661 26.49 -6.53 -3.04
C MET A 661 26.47 -8.06 -3.20
N LEU A 662 27.44 -8.70 -2.54
CA LEU A 662 27.55 -10.11 -2.08
C LEU A 662 27.60 -11.27 -3.10
N PRO A 663 28.51 -12.26 -2.89
CA PRO A 663 28.69 -13.40 -3.79
C PRO A 663 27.84 -14.60 -3.37
N GLY A 664 27.20 -15.27 -4.33
CA GLY A 664 26.47 -16.51 -4.05
C GLY A 664 25.71 -17.06 -5.24
N GLY A 665 26.39 -17.37 -6.33
CA GLY A 665 25.77 -18.03 -7.48
C GLY A 665 25.33 -19.46 -7.13
N GLY A 666 24.02 -19.68 -7.10
CA GLY A 666 23.40 -21.00 -7.08
C GLY A 666 22.73 -21.26 -8.44
N GLU A 667 23.23 -22.25 -9.18
CA GLU A 667 22.64 -22.71 -10.43
C GLU A 667 21.34 -23.49 -10.15
N MET A 668 20.21 -23.06 -10.72
CA MET A 668 19.00 -23.87 -10.76
C MET A 668 19.01 -24.75 -12.03
N ARG A 669 19.12 -26.06 -11.84
CA ARG A 669 18.77 -27.07 -12.86
C ARG A 669 17.29 -27.38 -12.74
N ARG A 670 16.53 -27.25 -13.83
CA ARG A 670 15.27 -27.96 -14.03
C ARG A 670 15.52 -28.97 -15.16
N ASP A 671 15.25 -30.24 -14.88
CA ASP A 671 15.25 -31.35 -15.85
C ASP A 671 13.80 -31.67 -16.25
#